data_AF-A0A957LR51-F1
#
_entry.id   AF-A0A957LR51-F1
#
_cell.length_a   1.000
_cell.length_b   1.000
_cell.length_c   1.000
_cell.angle_alpha   90.00
_cell.angle_beta   90.00
_cell.angle_gamma   90.00
#
_symmetry.space_group_name_H-M   'P 1'
#
loop_
_entity.id
_entity.type
_entity.pdbx_description
1 polymer ?
#
loop_
_entity_poly.entity_id
_entity_poly.type
_entity_poly.pdbx_seq_one_letter_code
_entity_poly.pdbx_strand_id
1 'polypeptide(L)'
;MGSKSLFPAIALALAALFALSGCNPVVAPPQTEPTPAEDAPAEDAAAMRAMAAALTATPWQWAEFTGNGEKVTVETPSQYTVRFDGDGTLAVDADCNRVTGRYQIEGRALAIDLDDAGASDCGEGSHSAQFLQWLGSADSFYAASGIFVIVLKDAAGTLAFVGDLTTVTDLCGEEAVAINEVESTLPADVTAALDQRLQAFLTAPLNPAPGAVLLVITPEGRYFKAAGVADVTTCAPLAADAHYEIGSNTKLMTSAMILQLQEEGALAIDDPIGKWLPDLAATLPNGDAITIDMLLRHTSGLVDYFDVPGDGGPIAGGTDDKTMLTRAFTPAELVARVAATGESYFTPEAPGQFRYSNTGFILLGLIIEQVTGKSYAENLQQRILEPLGLTETYLLAGQPADERLPQAYYTTPFDFTTGEWNASQGWSAGAVVSTAEEFAMFVKALFSGYFFQDRATVDLMRGHSDASVDALGPGTIYGRGMLDNNGVLGHGGQTLGFVSDGGYLPENDLTIVMWSNSATSSVTRPAVPGLVEIVLGGEEGAAAGEDAAAAPAPESASDAPADPVAALQAAYGPPSQAAFGSAVFYEPQAGGADLEALALEQYKYFVGELWERYGEAAWMGPWRQVYARPAGATPDIMAELSAIDDFDASLSVPMILEAVDEAEQARAALAAVYDDPAMAEVAVYTLGDGGAMSGLLVAGRRTTGDAVFLVFLLD
;
A
#
# COMPACT_ATOMS: atom_id res chain seq x y z
N MET A 1 66.93 -35.55 9.21
CA MET A 1 65.77 -35.33 10.11
C MET A 1 64.88 -34.33 9.37
N GLY A 2 63.69 -34.61 8.84
CA GLY A 2 62.75 -35.72 9.01
C GLY A 2 61.38 -35.14 9.41
N SER A 3 60.25 -35.38 8.74
CA SER A 3 59.99 -36.27 7.57
C SER A 3 58.57 -36.12 6.99
N LYS A 4 58.42 -36.30 5.65
CA LYS A 4 57.26 -36.91 4.92
C LYS A 4 55.91 -36.14 4.89
N SER A 5 54.94 -36.33 3.96
CA SER A 5 54.85 -36.90 2.58
C SER A 5 53.35 -36.82 2.12
N LEU A 6 52.89 -36.83 0.85
CA LEU A 6 53.50 -37.00 -0.51
C LEU A 6 52.61 -36.34 -1.62
N PHE A 7 52.94 -36.61 -2.88
CA PHE A 7 52.30 -36.31 -4.20
C PHE A 7 52.03 -37.69 -4.93
N PRO A 8 51.71 -37.84 -6.25
CA PRO A 8 51.06 -36.99 -7.29
C PRO A 8 50.10 -37.73 -8.29
N ALA A 9 49.62 -37.00 -9.34
CA ALA A 9 49.67 -37.32 -10.80
C ALA A 9 48.31 -37.26 -11.55
N ILE A 10 48.01 -36.27 -12.43
CA ILE A 10 48.48 -36.03 -13.84
C ILE A 10 47.84 -37.05 -14.83
N ALA A 11 46.83 -36.78 -15.69
CA ALA A 11 46.52 -35.75 -16.71
C ALA A 11 46.81 -36.19 -18.18
N LEU A 12 45.83 -36.06 -19.10
CA LEU A 12 45.92 -35.47 -20.48
C LEU A 12 44.62 -35.71 -21.31
N ALA A 13 44.46 -35.00 -22.44
CA ALA A 13 43.25 -34.96 -23.29
C ALA A 13 43.50 -35.31 -24.77
N LEU A 14 42.45 -35.65 -25.57
CA LEU A 14 42.17 -35.16 -26.96
C LEU A 14 41.11 -35.94 -27.79
N ALA A 15 40.19 -35.17 -28.41
CA ALA A 15 39.60 -35.26 -29.77
C ALA A 15 38.91 -36.54 -30.38
N ALA A 16 37.58 -36.39 -30.61
CA ALA A 16 36.76 -36.55 -31.85
C ALA A 16 37.02 -37.63 -32.95
N LEU A 17 35.93 -38.24 -33.46
CA LEU A 17 35.85 -38.84 -34.82
C LEU A 17 34.41 -38.95 -35.41
N PHE A 18 34.33 -39.16 -36.73
CA PHE A 18 33.21 -38.86 -37.65
C PHE A 18 32.10 -39.93 -37.88
N ALA A 19 30.85 -39.47 -37.96
CA ALA A 19 29.86 -39.55 -39.08
C ALA A 19 29.54 -40.83 -39.93
N LEU A 20 28.22 -40.98 -40.21
CA LEU A 20 27.53 -41.44 -41.45
C LEU A 20 27.14 -42.93 -41.75
N SER A 21 25.80 -43.11 -41.87
CA SER A 21 25.04 -43.90 -42.89
C SER A 21 24.77 -45.42 -42.77
N GLY A 22 23.47 -45.81 -42.85
CA GLY A 22 23.04 -47.13 -43.37
C GLY A 22 21.68 -47.68 -42.89
N CYS A 23 20.71 -47.90 -43.80
CA CYS A 23 19.39 -48.55 -43.59
C CYS A 23 19.50 -49.99 -43.00
N ASN A 24 18.48 -50.64 -42.41
CA ASN A 24 17.13 -50.95 -42.94
C ASN A 24 16.17 -51.50 -41.81
N PRO A 25 15.02 -52.17 -42.04
CA PRO A 25 13.70 -51.68 -41.65
C PRO A 25 13.01 -52.34 -40.43
N VAL A 26 12.04 -51.60 -39.88
CA VAL A 26 10.83 -51.99 -39.12
C VAL A 26 10.72 -53.43 -38.57
N VAL A 27 10.74 -53.53 -37.23
CA VAL A 27 10.00 -54.54 -36.46
C VAL A 27 9.21 -53.78 -35.39
N ALA A 28 7.90 -54.01 -35.28
CA ALA A 28 7.08 -53.36 -34.25
C ALA A 28 7.38 -53.95 -32.86
N PRO A 29 7.58 -53.13 -31.82
CA PRO A 29 7.79 -53.64 -30.46
C PRO A 29 6.48 -54.18 -29.86
N PRO A 30 6.55 -55.20 -28.98
CA PRO A 30 5.40 -55.66 -28.22
C PRO A 30 4.97 -54.60 -27.19
N GLN A 31 3.69 -54.60 -26.82
CA GLN A 31 3.18 -53.71 -25.78
C GLN A 31 3.76 -54.08 -24.41
N THR A 32 4.44 -53.13 -23.79
CA THR A 32 4.83 -53.16 -22.37
C THR A 32 3.78 -52.43 -21.56
N GLU A 33 3.27 -53.07 -20.52
CA GLU A 33 2.38 -52.46 -19.52
C GLU A 33 3.07 -51.26 -18.85
N PRO A 34 2.32 -50.22 -18.43
CA PRO A 34 2.91 -49.10 -17.72
C PRO A 34 3.50 -49.55 -16.38
N THR A 35 4.74 -49.13 -16.11
CA THR A 35 5.37 -49.24 -14.80
C THR A 35 4.52 -48.52 -13.74
N PRO A 36 4.38 -49.04 -12.50
CA PRO A 36 3.81 -48.28 -11.41
C PRO A 36 4.61 -46.99 -11.19
N ALA A 37 3.93 -45.90 -10.83
CA ALA A 37 4.59 -44.65 -10.49
C ALA A 37 5.53 -44.84 -9.27
N GLU A 38 6.66 -44.14 -9.27
CA GLU A 38 7.50 -44.02 -8.07
C GLU A 38 6.72 -43.31 -6.95
N ASP A 39 6.81 -43.85 -5.73
CA ASP A 39 6.22 -43.22 -4.55
C ASP A 39 6.82 -41.82 -4.34
N ALA A 40 5.96 -40.82 -4.15
CA ALA A 40 6.37 -39.46 -3.79
C ALA A 40 7.19 -39.46 -2.48
N PRO A 41 8.16 -38.54 -2.29
CA PRO A 41 9.00 -38.53 -1.10
C PRO A 41 8.18 -38.38 0.18
N ALA A 42 8.66 -39.00 1.26
CA ALA A 42 7.89 -39.18 2.49
C ALA A 42 7.52 -37.87 3.21
N GLU A 43 8.20 -36.76 2.91
CA GLU A 43 7.90 -35.43 3.43
C GLU A 43 6.61 -34.86 2.82
N ASP A 44 6.39 -34.99 1.51
CA ASP A 44 5.13 -34.61 0.86
C ASP A 44 3.96 -35.40 1.44
N ALA A 45 4.15 -36.70 1.67
CA ALA A 45 3.14 -37.56 2.29
C ALA A 45 2.82 -37.20 3.76
N ALA A 46 3.76 -36.56 4.48
CA ALA A 46 3.53 -36.07 5.83
C ALA A 46 2.78 -34.74 5.83
N ALA A 47 3.20 -33.78 4.99
CA ALA A 47 2.51 -32.50 4.77
C ALA A 47 1.06 -32.72 4.29
N MET A 48 0.86 -33.65 3.34
CA MET A 48 -0.47 -34.02 2.84
C MET A 48 -1.38 -34.61 3.91
N ARG A 49 -0.86 -35.44 4.83
CA ARG A 49 -1.64 -35.94 5.97
C ARG A 49 -1.97 -34.85 6.98
N ALA A 50 -1.04 -33.92 7.24
CA ALA A 50 -1.30 -32.78 8.11
C ALA A 50 -2.39 -31.86 7.54
N MET A 51 -2.35 -31.57 6.23
CA MET A 51 -3.35 -30.75 5.55
C MET A 51 -4.75 -31.40 5.53
N ALA A 52 -4.84 -32.71 5.25
CA ALA A 52 -6.11 -33.44 5.33
C ALA A 52 -6.66 -33.57 6.77
N ALA A 53 -5.78 -33.76 7.76
CA ALA A 53 -6.16 -33.78 9.17
C ALA A 53 -6.69 -32.42 9.63
N ALA A 54 -6.03 -31.31 9.26
CA ALA A 54 -6.48 -29.96 9.57
C ALA A 54 -7.88 -29.67 9.00
N LEU A 55 -8.14 -30.06 7.75
CA LEU A 55 -9.44 -29.88 7.11
C LEU A 55 -10.59 -30.61 7.84
N THR A 56 -10.29 -31.74 8.49
CA THR A 56 -11.28 -32.57 9.19
C THR A 56 -11.37 -32.28 10.69
N ALA A 57 -10.57 -31.34 11.21
CA ALA A 57 -10.44 -31.10 12.65
C ALA A 57 -11.47 -30.10 13.22
N THR A 58 -12.02 -29.22 12.39
CA THR A 58 -12.96 -28.15 12.78
C THR A 58 -14.04 -27.98 11.71
N PRO A 59 -15.27 -27.55 12.06
CA PRO A 59 -16.22 -27.01 11.09
C PRO A 59 -15.67 -25.70 10.51
N TRP A 60 -15.80 -25.53 9.20
CA TRP A 60 -15.36 -24.32 8.49
C TRP A 60 -16.54 -23.41 8.22
N GLN A 61 -16.44 -22.14 8.60
CA GLN A 61 -17.44 -21.10 8.40
C GLN A 61 -17.02 -20.23 7.20
N TRP A 62 -17.91 -20.01 6.23
CA TRP A 62 -17.60 -19.25 5.01
C TRP A 62 -17.65 -17.75 5.32
N ALA A 63 -16.53 -17.07 5.12
CA ALA A 63 -16.36 -15.65 5.47
C ALA A 63 -16.37 -14.74 4.23
N GLU A 64 -15.80 -15.18 3.11
CA GLU A 64 -15.62 -14.33 1.92
C GLU A 64 -15.62 -15.11 0.60
N PHE A 65 -16.12 -14.52 -0.47
CA PHE A 65 -15.83 -14.87 -1.86
C PHE A 65 -15.16 -13.70 -2.58
N THR A 66 -14.16 -13.98 -3.41
CA THR A 66 -13.54 -13.00 -4.32
C THR A 66 -13.33 -13.64 -5.70
N GLY A 67 -13.86 -13.04 -6.77
CA GLY A 67 -13.68 -13.56 -8.13
C GLY A 67 -14.36 -12.70 -9.21
N ASN A 68 -13.79 -12.64 -10.42
CA ASN A 68 -14.35 -11.92 -11.58
C ASN A 68 -14.71 -10.43 -11.36
N GLY A 69 -14.07 -9.76 -10.39
CA GLY A 69 -14.41 -8.39 -9.99
C GLY A 69 -15.58 -8.27 -9.02
N GLU A 70 -16.20 -9.39 -8.64
CA GLU A 70 -17.19 -9.49 -7.57
C GLU A 70 -16.51 -9.88 -6.25
N LYS A 71 -17.00 -9.29 -5.16
CA LYS A 71 -16.60 -9.64 -3.80
C LYS A 71 -17.85 -9.77 -2.93
N VAL A 72 -17.96 -10.85 -2.17
CA VAL A 72 -19.05 -11.08 -1.22
C VAL A 72 -18.44 -11.36 0.16
N THR A 73 -18.74 -10.53 1.14
CA THR A 73 -18.37 -10.75 2.54
C THR A 73 -19.60 -11.21 3.32
N VAL A 74 -19.48 -12.31 4.05
CA VAL A 74 -20.59 -12.91 4.79
C VAL A 74 -20.68 -12.28 6.18
N GLU A 75 -21.78 -11.56 6.46
CA GLU A 75 -21.98 -10.91 7.78
C GLU A 75 -22.03 -11.89 8.95
N THR A 76 -22.57 -13.10 8.73
CA THR A 76 -22.69 -14.16 9.75
C THR A 76 -22.15 -15.49 9.22
N PRO A 77 -20.81 -15.70 9.22
CA PRO A 77 -20.18 -16.91 8.68
C PRO A 77 -20.71 -18.22 9.30
N SER A 78 -21.15 -18.18 10.56
CA SER A 78 -21.71 -19.33 11.27
C SER A 78 -23.05 -19.85 10.72
N GLN A 79 -23.69 -19.13 9.80
CA GLN A 79 -24.83 -19.63 9.02
C GLN A 79 -24.42 -20.46 7.79
N TYR A 80 -23.18 -20.33 7.34
CA TYR A 80 -22.68 -20.93 6.10
C TYR A 80 -21.48 -21.82 6.41
N THR A 81 -21.72 -23.05 6.86
CA THR A 81 -20.65 -23.93 7.36
C THR A 81 -20.44 -25.17 6.48
N VAL A 82 -19.21 -25.66 6.44
CA VAL A 82 -18.81 -26.93 5.81
C VAL A 82 -18.02 -27.74 6.83
N ARG A 83 -18.50 -28.94 7.17
CA ARG A 83 -17.74 -29.91 7.97
C ARG A 83 -17.34 -31.09 7.10
N PHE A 84 -16.03 -31.32 6.97
CA PHE A 84 -15.47 -32.48 6.31
C PHE A 84 -15.32 -33.63 7.31
N ASP A 85 -15.99 -34.74 7.06
CA ASP A 85 -15.94 -35.93 7.91
C ASP A 85 -14.91 -36.93 7.34
N GLY A 86 -14.12 -37.57 8.21
CA GLY A 86 -12.93 -38.36 7.82
C GLY A 86 -13.19 -39.66 7.03
N ASP A 87 -14.43 -39.92 6.61
CA ASP A 87 -14.84 -41.00 5.71
C ASP A 87 -15.04 -40.55 4.25
N GLY A 88 -14.77 -39.27 3.95
CA GLY A 88 -14.94 -38.66 2.62
C GLY A 88 -16.33 -38.09 2.38
N THR A 89 -17.17 -37.99 3.42
CA THR A 89 -18.44 -37.25 3.38
C THR A 89 -18.29 -35.85 3.96
N LEU A 90 -19.24 -34.97 3.66
CA LEU A 90 -19.30 -33.63 4.25
C LEU A 90 -20.74 -33.21 4.53
N ALA A 91 -20.90 -32.32 5.48
CA ALA A 91 -22.16 -31.64 5.79
C ALA A 91 -22.01 -30.14 5.53
N VAL A 92 -23.05 -29.53 4.95
CA VAL A 92 -23.14 -28.10 4.68
C VAL A 92 -24.40 -27.54 5.34
N ASP A 93 -24.25 -26.56 6.22
CA ASP A 93 -25.33 -25.63 6.56
C ASP A 93 -25.17 -24.40 5.65
N ALA A 94 -26.22 -24.00 4.94
CA ALA A 94 -26.22 -22.87 4.02
C ALA A 94 -27.45 -22.00 4.32
N ASP A 95 -27.36 -21.23 5.39
CA ASP A 95 -28.45 -20.48 6.01
C ASP A 95 -29.66 -21.40 6.34
N CYS A 96 -30.76 -21.31 5.59
CA CYS A 96 -31.94 -22.15 5.84
C CYS A 96 -31.79 -23.58 5.30
N ASN A 97 -30.88 -23.80 4.34
CA ASN A 97 -30.67 -25.08 3.68
C ASN A 97 -29.65 -25.94 4.44
N ARG A 98 -29.86 -27.27 4.41
CA ARG A 98 -28.92 -28.26 4.94
C ARG A 98 -28.68 -29.33 3.91
N VAL A 99 -27.44 -29.48 3.50
CA VAL A 99 -27.02 -30.33 2.37
C VAL A 99 -25.93 -31.28 2.86
N THR A 100 -25.91 -32.50 2.34
CA THR A 100 -24.80 -33.44 2.53
C THR A 100 -24.06 -33.62 1.21
N GLY A 101 -22.86 -34.16 1.24
CA GLY A 101 -22.11 -34.43 0.04
C GLY A 101 -20.90 -35.33 0.27
N ARG A 102 -20.06 -35.41 -0.74
CA ARG A 102 -18.79 -36.13 -0.74
C ARG A 102 -17.68 -35.23 -1.21
N TYR A 103 -16.47 -35.51 -0.74
CA TYR A 103 -15.27 -34.83 -1.22
C TYR A 103 -14.15 -35.81 -1.52
N GLN A 104 -13.23 -35.39 -2.38
CA GLN A 104 -12.00 -36.12 -2.71
C GLN A 104 -10.83 -35.14 -2.72
N ILE A 105 -9.70 -35.57 -2.16
CA ILE A 105 -8.45 -34.82 -2.12
C ILE A 105 -7.35 -35.62 -2.82
N GLU A 106 -6.70 -35.01 -3.79
CA GLU A 106 -5.52 -35.56 -4.46
C GLU A 106 -4.45 -34.48 -4.58
N GLY A 107 -3.44 -34.53 -3.70
CA GLY A 107 -2.51 -33.40 -3.52
C GLY A 107 -3.27 -32.15 -3.09
N ARG A 108 -3.10 -31.04 -3.81
CA ARG A 108 -3.87 -29.80 -3.60
C ARG A 108 -5.24 -29.78 -4.30
N ALA A 109 -5.58 -30.76 -5.13
CA ALA A 109 -6.90 -30.80 -5.75
C ALA A 109 -7.98 -31.16 -4.71
N LEU A 110 -9.12 -30.48 -4.78
CA LEU A 110 -10.30 -30.71 -3.96
C LEU A 110 -11.52 -30.75 -4.86
N ALA A 111 -12.13 -31.92 -5.01
CA ALA A 111 -13.43 -32.08 -5.65
C ALA A 111 -14.51 -32.21 -4.57
N ILE A 112 -15.60 -31.47 -4.72
CA ILE A 112 -16.80 -31.56 -3.87
C ILE A 112 -17.99 -31.91 -4.77
N ASP A 113 -18.78 -32.90 -4.34
CA ASP A 113 -20.01 -33.36 -4.99
C ASP A 113 -21.13 -33.29 -3.95
N LEU A 114 -22.06 -32.35 -4.12
CA LEU A 114 -23.16 -32.11 -3.18
C LEU A 114 -24.36 -32.98 -3.57
N ASP A 115 -24.97 -33.64 -2.59
CA ASP A 115 -26.22 -34.36 -2.79
C ASP A 115 -27.32 -33.37 -3.22
N ASP A 116 -28.19 -33.81 -4.13
CA ASP A 116 -29.25 -33.00 -4.76
C ASP A 116 -30.42 -32.72 -3.78
N ALA A 117 -30.13 -31.94 -2.74
CA ALA A 117 -31.06 -31.45 -1.75
C ALA A 117 -31.70 -30.17 -2.29
N GLY A 118 -32.88 -30.32 -2.91
CA GLY A 118 -33.59 -29.22 -3.59
C GLY A 118 -33.64 -27.95 -2.76
N ALA A 119 -32.79 -26.99 -3.12
CA ALA A 119 -32.53 -25.79 -2.34
C ALA A 119 -33.81 -24.97 -2.19
N SER A 120 -34.17 -24.68 -0.95
CA SER A 120 -35.25 -23.74 -0.65
C SER A 120 -34.75 -22.32 -0.84
N ASP A 121 -35.63 -21.46 -1.34
CA ASP A 121 -35.42 -20.01 -1.31
C ASP A 121 -35.42 -19.56 0.16
N CYS A 122 -34.25 -19.13 0.66
CA CYS A 122 -34.09 -18.67 2.04
C CYS A 122 -34.52 -17.20 2.23
N GLY A 123 -34.88 -16.51 1.14
CA GLY A 123 -35.33 -15.11 1.18
C GLY A 123 -34.26 -14.10 0.80
N GLU A 124 -34.70 -12.84 0.75
CA GLU A 124 -33.91 -11.68 0.33
C GLU A 124 -32.73 -11.44 1.29
N GLY A 125 -31.51 -11.36 0.75
CA GLY A 125 -30.26 -11.23 1.52
C GLY A 125 -29.53 -12.56 1.81
N SER A 126 -30.11 -13.72 1.48
CA SER A 126 -29.42 -15.01 1.66
C SER A 126 -28.52 -15.37 0.47
N HIS A 127 -27.28 -15.77 0.75
CA HIS A 127 -26.31 -16.25 -0.24
C HIS A 127 -26.37 -17.78 -0.44
N SER A 128 -27.37 -18.47 0.14
CA SER A 128 -27.44 -19.94 0.20
C SER A 128 -27.24 -20.64 -1.16
N ALA A 129 -27.90 -20.15 -2.22
CA ALA A 129 -27.80 -20.73 -3.55
C ALA A 129 -26.43 -20.49 -4.21
N GLN A 130 -25.87 -19.29 -4.08
CA GLN A 130 -24.55 -18.93 -4.62
C GLN A 130 -23.45 -19.76 -3.92
N PHE A 131 -23.51 -19.85 -2.60
CA PHE A 131 -22.58 -20.61 -1.78
C PHE A 131 -22.51 -22.09 -2.18
N LEU A 132 -23.68 -22.76 -2.28
CA LEU A 132 -23.75 -24.16 -2.69
C LEU A 132 -23.25 -24.37 -4.13
N GLN A 133 -23.54 -23.45 -5.05
CA GLN A 133 -23.03 -23.48 -6.42
C GLN A 133 -21.49 -23.36 -6.46
N TRP A 134 -20.92 -22.37 -5.76
CA TRP A 134 -19.47 -22.17 -5.72
C TRP A 134 -18.76 -23.35 -5.04
N LEU A 135 -19.31 -23.87 -3.95
CA LEU A 135 -18.74 -25.02 -3.23
C LEU A 135 -18.67 -26.28 -4.11
N GLY A 136 -19.69 -26.55 -4.93
CA GLY A 136 -19.66 -27.62 -5.95
C GLY A 136 -18.70 -27.35 -7.12
N SER A 137 -18.20 -26.13 -7.27
CA SER A 137 -17.21 -25.73 -8.29
C SER A 137 -15.75 -25.75 -7.80
N ALA A 138 -15.50 -26.29 -6.60
CA ALA A 138 -14.15 -26.50 -6.06
C ALA A 138 -13.19 -27.19 -7.07
N ASP A 139 -11.98 -26.68 -7.19
CA ASP A 139 -10.89 -27.25 -7.98
C ASP A 139 -9.71 -27.69 -7.10
N SER A 140 -9.23 -26.77 -6.27
CA SER A 140 -8.06 -26.96 -5.42
C SER A 140 -8.18 -26.16 -4.13
N PHE A 141 -7.31 -26.42 -3.15
CA PHE A 141 -7.37 -25.76 -1.85
C PHE A 141 -6.01 -25.52 -1.21
N TYR A 142 -6.01 -24.64 -0.21
CA TYR A 142 -4.96 -24.52 0.79
C TYR A 142 -5.58 -24.23 2.17
N ALA A 143 -4.91 -24.65 3.24
CA ALA A 143 -5.30 -24.37 4.61
C ALA A 143 -4.07 -24.03 5.45
N ALA A 144 -4.16 -22.97 6.25
CA ALA A 144 -3.10 -22.51 7.15
C ALA A 144 -3.71 -21.67 8.29
N SER A 145 -3.18 -21.79 9.51
CA SER A 145 -3.48 -20.91 10.65
C SER A 145 -4.97 -20.66 10.95
N GLY A 146 -5.83 -21.66 10.77
CA GLY A 146 -7.28 -21.52 11.01
C GLY A 146 -8.08 -20.92 9.85
N ILE A 147 -7.43 -20.65 8.71
CA ILE A 147 -8.05 -20.25 7.44
C ILE A 147 -7.96 -21.43 6.46
N PHE A 148 -9.03 -21.66 5.70
CA PHE A 148 -9.14 -22.62 4.62
C PHE A 148 -9.67 -21.90 3.39
N VAL A 149 -9.02 -22.05 2.24
CA VAL A 149 -9.45 -21.41 1.00
C VAL A 149 -9.61 -22.46 -0.09
N ILE A 150 -10.76 -22.43 -0.75
CA ILE A 150 -11.04 -23.21 -1.96
C ILE A 150 -10.85 -22.29 -3.17
N VAL A 151 -10.03 -22.73 -4.12
CA VAL A 151 -9.93 -22.14 -5.45
C VAL A 151 -10.97 -22.80 -6.35
N LEU A 152 -11.74 -21.98 -7.07
CA LEU A 152 -12.79 -22.46 -7.96
C LEU A 152 -12.26 -22.75 -9.36
N LYS A 153 -12.95 -23.64 -10.08
CA LYS A 153 -12.66 -23.99 -11.47
C LYS A 153 -12.69 -22.77 -12.39
N ASP A 154 -11.99 -22.90 -13.52
CA ASP A 154 -11.97 -21.90 -14.62
C ASP A 154 -11.55 -20.47 -14.17
N ALA A 155 -10.78 -20.37 -13.08
CA ALA A 155 -10.40 -19.12 -12.42
C ALA A 155 -11.59 -18.25 -11.97
N ALA A 156 -12.75 -18.86 -11.67
CA ALA A 156 -13.97 -18.16 -11.29
C ALA A 156 -13.90 -17.40 -9.96
N GLY A 157 -12.90 -17.71 -9.10
CA GLY A 157 -12.66 -17.02 -7.84
C GLY A 157 -12.13 -17.93 -6.74
N THR A 158 -12.21 -17.46 -5.50
CA THR A 158 -11.91 -18.21 -4.28
C THR A 158 -13.02 -18.08 -3.24
N LEU A 159 -13.25 -19.14 -2.47
CA LEU A 159 -14.05 -19.11 -1.24
C LEU A 159 -13.10 -19.19 -0.04
N ALA A 160 -13.10 -18.19 0.82
CA ALA A 160 -12.34 -18.18 2.06
C ALA A 160 -13.23 -18.55 3.26
N PHE A 161 -12.74 -19.49 4.05
CA PHE A 161 -13.38 -20.03 5.25
C PHE A 161 -12.45 -19.91 6.45
N VAL A 162 -13.05 -19.95 7.63
CA VAL A 162 -12.36 -19.95 8.92
C VAL A 162 -12.88 -21.07 9.82
N GLY A 163 -12.04 -21.57 10.72
CA GLY A 163 -12.48 -22.51 11.75
C GLY A 163 -13.34 -21.85 12.82
N ASP A 164 -13.51 -22.51 13.97
CA ASP A 164 -14.00 -21.86 15.19
C ASP A 164 -13.03 -20.75 15.62
N LEU A 165 -13.30 -19.50 15.20
CA LEU A 165 -12.51 -18.33 15.55
C LEU A 165 -12.80 -17.88 16.98
N THR A 166 -11.80 -18.01 17.84
CA THR A 166 -11.77 -17.29 19.11
C THR A 166 -11.53 -15.80 18.86
N THR A 167 -12.54 -14.98 19.10
CA THR A 167 -12.43 -13.51 19.09
C THR A 167 -11.97 -12.97 20.44
N VAL A 168 -11.60 -11.69 20.50
CA VAL A 168 -11.35 -11.01 21.79
C VAL A 168 -12.58 -11.01 22.70
N THR A 169 -13.79 -10.93 22.11
CA THR A 169 -15.07 -11.00 22.83
C THR A 169 -15.35 -12.38 23.43
N ASP A 170 -14.88 -13.47 22.83
CA ASP A 170 -15.02 -14.83 23.41
C ASP A 170 -14.13 -15.03 24.65
N LEU A 171 -12.97 -14.36 24.69
CA LEU A 171 -11.99 -14.47 25.79
C LEU A 171 -12.27 -13.48 26.92
N CYS A 172 -12.59 -12.24 26.59
CA CYS A 172 -12.66 -11.11 27.52
C CYS A 172 -14.06 -10.48 27.63
N GLY A 173 -15.05 -10.98 26.88
CA GLY A 173 -16.42 -10.45 26.88
C GLY A 173 -16.63 -9.22 26.00
N GLU A 174 -17.89 -8.82 25.83
CA GLU A 174 -18.32 -7.67 25.01
C GLU A 174 -17.64 -6.33 25.39
N GLU A 175 -17.22 -6.19 26.65
CA GLU A 175 -16.50 -5.01 27.15
C GLU A 175 -15.07 -4.88 26.58
N ALA A 176 -14.52 -5.94 25.99
CA ALA A 176 -13.20 -5.92 25.36
C ALA A 176 -13.14 -5.01 24.12
N VAL A 177 -14.21 -4.91 23.33
CA VAL A 177 -14.27 -4.06 22.11
C VAL A 177 -14.66 -2.60 22.43
N ALA A 178 -14.67 -2.22 23.70
CA ALA A 178 -14.85 -0.83 24.10
C ALA A 178 -13.70 0.05 23.56
N ILE A 179 -14.05 1.27 23.15
CA ILE A 179 -13.11 2.22 22.59
C ILE A 179 -12.50 3.07 23.72
N ASN A 180 -11.18 3.01 23.83
CA ASN A 180 -10.36 3.86 24.68
C ASN A 180 -9.97 5.11 23.88
N GLU A 181 -10.71 6.19 24.09
CA GLU A 181 -10.48 7.48 23.43
C GLU A 181 -9.35 8.27 24.11
N VAL A 182 -8.38 8.76 23.31
CA VAL A 182 -7.43 9.79 23.74
C VAL A 182 -7.90 11.16 23.25
N GLU A 183 -8.24 11.28 21.97
CA GLU A 183 -8.82 12.49 21.41
C GLU A 183 -9.68 12.19 20.17
N SER A 184 -10.77 12.93 19.99
CA SER A 184 -11.35 13.17 18.67
C SER A 184 -11.75 14.63 18.52
N THR A 185 -11.30 15.25 17.44
CA THR A 185 -11.69 16.60 16.99
C THR A 185 -12.32 16.60 15.60
N LEU A 186 -12.36 15.45 14.92
CA LEU A 186 -13.09 15.26 13.66
C LEU A 186 -14.62 15.37 13.84
N PRO A 187 -15.39 15.59 12.75
CA PRO A 187 -16.85 15.54 12.77
C PRO A 187 -17.39 14.27 13.44
N ALA A 188 -18.55 14.39 14.12
CA ALA A 188 -19.07 13.33 14.98
C ALA A 188 -19.54 12.09 14.20
N ASP A 189 -19.98 12.28 12.95
CA ASP A 189 -20.33 11.24 11.99
C ASP A 189 -19.09 10.52 11.45
N VAL A 190 -18.05 11.24 11.04
CA VAL A 190 -16.75 10.66 10.67
C VAL A 190 -16.14 9.89 11.84
N THR A 191 -16.16 10.47 13.04
CA THR A 191 -15.71 9.81 14.28
C THR A 191 -16.47 8.52 14.54
N ALA A 192 -17.80 8.50 14.37
CA ALA A 192 -18.61 7.30 14.56
C ALA A 192 -18.33 6.21 13.51
N ALA A 193 -18.05 6.60 12.26
CA ALA A 193 -17.64 5.66 11.20
C ALA A 193 -16.24 5.06 11.47
N LEU A 194 -15.28 5.88 11.95
CA LEU A 194 -13.96 5.41 12.37
C LEU A 194 -14.03 4.53 13.63
N ASP A 195 -14.90 4.86 14.59
CA ASP A 195 -15.21 4.04 15.77
C ASP A 195 -15.72 2.65 15.33
N GLN A 196 -16.70 2.62 14.43
CA GLN A 196 -17.24 1.38 13.86
C GLN A 196 -16.18 0.58 13.11
N ARG A 197 -15.32 1.23 12.31
CA ARG A 197 -14.25 0.58 11.55
C ARG A 197 -13.19 -0.04 12.45
N LEU A 198 -12.81 0.66 13.52
CA LEU A 198 -11.87 0.18 14.54
C LEU A 198 -12.43 -1.03 15.30
N GLN A 199 -13.72 -1.02 15.65
CA GLN A 199 -14.38 -2.15 16.32
C GLN A 199 -14.53 -3.37 15.40
N ALA A 200 -15.00 -3.16 14.16
CA ALA A 200 -15.16 -4.22 13.16
C ALA A 200 -13.84 -4.91 12.81
N PHE A 201 -12.71 -4.22 12.95
CA PHE A 201 -11.39 -4.81 12.78
C PHE A 201 -11.03 -5.82 13.87
N LEU A 202 -11.42 -5.58 15.14
CA LEU A 202 -11.15 -6.53 16.23
C LEU A 202 -11.90 -7.86 16.06
N THR A 203 -13.10 -7.80 15.49
CA THR A 203 -13.98 -8.96 15.26
C THR A 203 -13.99 -9.41 13.79
N ALA A 204 -13.01 -9.00 12.99
CA ALA A 204 -12.95 -9.29 11.56
C ALA A 204 -12.98 -10.81 11.28
N PRO A 205 -13.89 -11.31 10.41
CA PRO A 205 -14.21 -12.74 10.30
C PRO A 205 -13.12 -13.60 9.64
N LEU A 206 -12.04 -13.00 9.13
CA LEU A 206 -10.87 -13.74 8.61
C LEU A 206 -9.66 -13.67 9.54
N ASN A 207 -9.44 -12.51 10.18
CA ASN A 207 -8.25 -12.22 10.98
C ASN A 207 -8.57 -11.25 12.12
N PRO A 208 -9.30 -11.69 13.17
CA PRO A 208 -9.64 -10.82 14.29
C PRO A 208 -8.38 -10.43 15.08
N ALA A 209 -8.46 -9.31 15.78
CA ALA A 209 -7.35 -8.73 16.53
C ALA A 209 -7.68 -8.66 18.04
N PRO A 210 -6.72 -8.95 18.94
CA PRO A 210 -6.90 -8.74 20.37
C PRO A 210 -7.08 -7.26 20.70
N GLY A 211 -6.27 -6.40 20.08
CA GLY A 211 -6.38 -4.96 20.17
C GLY A 211 -5.84 -4.26 18.92
N ALA A 212 -6.30 -3.03 18.72
CA ALA A 212 -5.86 -2.16 17.63
C ALA A 212 -5.86 -0.70 18.06
N VAL A 213 -4.97 0.09 17.46
CA VAL A 213 -4.93 1.55 17.55
C VAL A 213 -5.15 2.14 16.16
N LEU A 214 -5.94 3.21 16.10
CA LEU A 214 -6.18 3.98 14.89
C LEU A 214 -5.95 5.47 15.18
N LEU A 215 -5.03 6.06 14.41
CA LEU A 215 -4.73 7.47 14.38
C LEU A 215 -4.99 8.01 12.97
N VAL A 216 -5.79 9.06 12.88
CA VAL A 216 -6.06 9.84 11.67
C VAL A 216 -5.77 11.30 11.99
N ILE A 217 -5.00 11.97 11.13
CA ILE A 217 -4.68 13.39 11.22
C ILE A 217 -5.04 14.04 9.88
N THR A 218 -5.79 15.14 9.94
CA THR A 218 -6.22 15.98 8.81
C THR A 218 -5.98 17.46 9.17
N PRO A 219 -6.06 18.41 8.21
CA PRO A 219 -6.13 19.84 8.52
C PRO A 219 -7.28 20.21 9.47
N GLU A 220 -8.43 19.54 9.35
CA GLU A 220 -9.66 19.85 10.10
C GLU A 220 -9.64 19.32 11.55
N GLY A 221 -8.81 18.32 11.84
CA GLY A 221 -8.69 17.72 13.17
C GLY A 221 -8.01 16.36 13.19
N ARG A 222 -8.11 15.67 14.32
CA ARG A 222 -7.54 14.34 14.52
C ARG A 222 -8.52 13.39 15.22
N TYR A 223 -8.36 12.11 14.93
CA TYR A 223 -8.97 10.99 15.66
C TYR A 223 -7.82 10.13 16.18
N PHE A 224 -7.77 9.87 17.49
CA PHE A 224 -6.76 9.01 18.10
C PHE A 224 -7.39 8.17 19.20
N LYS A 225 -7.63 6.90 18.88
CA LYS A 225 -8.29 5.94 19.77
C LYS A 225 -7.69 4.54 19.62
N ALA A 226 -7.82 3.75 20.68
CA ALA A 226 -7.56 2.31 20.65
C ALA A 226 -8.82 1.54 21.06
N ALA A 227 -8.88 0.27 20.70
CA ALA A 227 -9.92 -0.65 21.15
C ALA A 227 -9.32 -2.05 21.35
N GLY A 228 -9.98 -2.90 22.12
CA GLY A 228 -9.46 -4.23 22.45
C GLY A 228 -8.53 -4.24 23.66
N VAL A 229 -7.76 -5.32 23.78
CA VAL A 229 -6.91 -5.63 24.94
C VAL A 229 -5.43 -5.69 24.58
N ALA A 230 -4.60 -5.21 25.51
CA ALA A 230 -3.15 -5.39 25.46
C ALA A 230 -2.74 -6.85 25.71
N ASP A 231 -3.52 -7.61 26.47
CA ASP A 231 -3.31 -9.04 26.74
C ASP A 231 -4.65 -9.75 26.99
N VAL A 232 -4.92 -10.83 26.26
CA VAL A 232 -6.15 -11.64 26.38
C VAL A 232 -6.20 -12.49 27.67
N THR A 233 -5.08 -12.64 28.38
CA THR A 233 -5.00 -13.40 29.64
C THR A 233 -5.48 -12.56 30.83
N THR A 234 -5.08 -11.29 30.85
CA THR A 234 -5.49 -10.31 31.89
C THR A 234 -6.70 -9.48 31.49
N CYS A 235 -7.06 -9.48 30.20
CA CYS A 235 -8.07 -8.60 29.60
C CYS A 235 -7.83 -7.11 29.89
N ALA A 236 -6.55 -6.73 30.05
CA ALA A 236 -6.16 -5.34 30.27
C ALA A 236 -6.45 -4.51 29.01
N PRO A 237 -7.19 -3.38 29.08
CA PRO A 237 -7.50 -2.57 27.90
C PRO A 237 -6.24 -2.08 27.19
N LEU A 238 -6.27 -2.03 25.86
CA LEU A 238 -5.17 -1.49 25.06
C LEU A 238 -5.08 0.04 25.21
N ALA A 239 -3.89 0.54 25.54
CA ALA A 239 -3.59 1.96 25.54
C ALA A 239 -3.25 2.44 24.12
N ALA A 240 -3.70 3.65 23.73
CA ALA A 240 -3.44 4.16 22.38
C ALA A 240 -2.00 4.67 22.18
N ASP A 241 -1.33 5.06 23.27
CA ASP A 241 0.10 5.40 23.32
C ASP A 241 1.01 4.17 23.54
N ALA A 242 0.46 2.96 23.36
CA ALA A 242 1.23 1.72 23.43
C ALA A 242 2.32 1.68 22.34
N HIS A 243 3.40 0.96 22.65
CA HIS A 243 4.49 0.71 21.73
C HIS A 243 4.17 -0.45 20.78
N TYR A 244 4.68 -0.37 19.56
CA TYR A 244 4.54 -1.40 18.54
C TYR A 244 5.87 -1.65 17.84
N GLU A 245 6.18 -2.92 17.57
CA GLU A 245 7.20 -3.25 16.58
C GLU A 245 6.67 -2.88 15.18
N ILE A 246 7.21 -1.84 14.56
CA ILE A 246 6.64 -1.30 13.29
C ILE A 246 7.01 -2.13 12.06
N GLY A 247 7.76 -3.22 12.26
CA GLY A 247 8.19 -4.13 11.20
C GLY A 247 8.80 -3.38 10.02
N SER A 248 8.37 -3.75 8.81
CA SER A 248 8.91 -3.22 7.56
C SER A 248 8.76 -1.70 7.35
N ASN A 249 7.99 -0.97 8.17
CA ASN A 249 8.08 0.50 8.20
C ASN A 249 9.49 1.03 8.51
N THR A 250 10.31 0.22 9.19
CA THR A 250 11.76 0.47 9.38
C THR A 250 12.48 0.78 8.06
N LYS A 251 12.01 0.23 6.93
CA LYS A 251 12.61 0.44 5.60
C LYS A 251 12.53 1.89 5.12
N LEU A 252 11.48 2.63 5.50
CA LEU A 252 11.37 4.06 5.22
C LEU A 252 12.53 4.83 5.85
N MET A 253 12.85 4.53 7.12
CA MET A 253 13.95 5.15 7.87
C MET A 253 15.33 4.77 7.29
N THR A 254 15.55 3.50 6.94
CA THR A 254 16.77 3.04 6.26
C THR A 254 16.96 3.74 4.92
N SER A 255 15.89 3.89 4.13
CA SER A 255 15.94 4.51 2.80
C SER A 255 16.20 6.01 2.89
N ALA A 256 15.52 6.70 3.82
CA ALA A 256 15.78 8.12 4.10
C ALA A 256 17.25 8.38 4.45
N MET A 257 17.87 7.53 5.29
CA MET A 257 19.30 7.65 5.61
C MET A 257 20.22 7.38 4.42
N ILE A 258 19.90 6.42 3.54
CA ILE A 258 20.66 6.19 2.29
C ILE A 258 20.55 7.39 1.35
N LEU A 259 19.36 7.97 1.20
CA LEU A 259 19.12 9.10 0.31
C LEU A 259 19.71 10.42 0.85
N GLN A 260 19.72 10.63 2.16
CA GLN A 260 20.52 11.71 2.78
C GLN A 260 22.02 11.55 2.49
N LEU A 261 22.57 10.33 2.60
CA LEU A 261 23.99 10.07 2.30
C LEU A 261 24.32 10.26 0.81
N GLN A 262 23.34 10.09 -0.08
CA GLN A 262 23.42 10.43 -1.51
C GLN A 262 23.47 11.96 -1.72
N GLU A 263 22.58 12.73 -1.07
CA GLU A 263 22.62 14.21 -1.13
C GLU A 263 23.89 14.81 -0.52
N GLU A 264 24.40 14.21 0.56
CA GLU A 264 25.70 14.55 1.16
C GLU A 264 26.90 14.23 0.24
N GLY A 265 26.67 13.51 -0.86
CA GLY A 265 27.74 12.98 -1.73
C GLY A 265 28.64 11.96 -1.05
N ALA A 266 28.20 11.38 0.07
CA ALA A 266 28.93 10.40 0.86
C ALA A 266 28.90 9.00 0.23
N LEU A 267 27.82 8.68 -0.49
CA LEU A 267 27.70 7.50 -1.36
C LEU A 267 27.04 7.88 -2.70
N ALA A 268 27.07 6.98 -3.68
CA ALA A 268 26.16 7.02 -4.82
C ALA A 268 25.22 5.81 -4.79
N ILE A 269 23.91 5.98 -5.02
CA ILE A 269 22.99 4.82 -5.04
C ILE A 269 23.25 3.86 -6.22
N ASP A 270 23.91 4.33 -7.27
CA ASP A 270 24.41 3.49 -8.37
C ASP A 270 25.73 2.75 -8.03
N ASP A 271 26.29 2.96 -6.84
CA ASP A 271 27.48 2.22 -6.41
C ASP A 271 27.17 0.72 -6.28
N PRO A 272 28.05 -0.18 -6.79
CA PRO A 272 27.97 -1.60 -6.51
C PRO A 272 28.24 -1.84 -5.02
N ILE A 273 27.52 -2.77 -4.39
CA ILE A 273 27.63 -3.04 -2.95
C ILE A 273 29.05 -3.45 -2.55
N GLY A 274 29.81 -4.09 -3.45
CA GLY A 274 31.21 -4.44 -3.26
C GLY A 274 32.19 -3.26 -3.12
N LYS A 275 31.78 -2.02 -3.45
CA LYS A 275 32.54 -0.80 -3.11
C LYS A 275 32.61 -0.58 -1.61
N TRP A 276 31.52 -0.89 -0.91
CA TRP A 276 31.33 -0.62 0.52
C TRP A 276 31.56 -1.87 1.36
N LEU A 277 31.02 -3.02 0.94
CA LEU A 277 31.06 -4.29 1.66
C LEU A 277 31.78 -5.38 0.83
N PRO A 278 33.06 -5.20 0.44
CA PRO A 278 33.76 -6.09 -0.50
C PRO A 278 33.78 -7.56 -0.08
N ASP A 279 34.01 -7.83 1.20
CA ASP A 279 34.10 -9.20 1.72
C ASP A 279 32.74 -9.93 1.76
N LEU A 280 31.63 -9.20 1.95
CA LEU A 280 30.27 -9.76 1.90
C LEU A 280 29.76 -9.87 0.45
N ALA A 281 30.04 -8.88 -0.38
CA ALA A 281 29.72 -8.92 -1.80
C ALA A 281 30.37 -10.12 -2.50
N ALA A 282 31.59 -10.49 -2.09
CA ALA A 282 32.31 -11.65 -2.61
C ALA A 282 31.74 -13.02 -2.20
N THR A 283 30.83 -13.10 -1.22
CA THR A 283 30.16 -14.36 -0.82
C THR A 283 28.75 -14.49 -1.40
N LEU A 284 28.15 -13.40 -1.86
CA LEU A 284 26.80 -13.37 -2.42
C LEU A 284 26.81 -13.64 -3.94
N PRO A 285 25.85 -14.44 -4.46
CA PRO A 285 25.62 -14.55 -5.91
C PRO A 285 25.36 -13.17 -6.52
N ASN A 286 26.10 -12.84 -7.59
CA ASN A 286 26.04 -11.55 -8.29
C ASN A 286 26.39 -10.31 -7.43
N GLY A 287 27.03 -10.47 -6.26
CA GLY A 287 27.30 -9.36 -5.33
C GLY A 287 28.24 -8.28 -5.86
N ASP A 288 28.98 -8.53 -6.93
CA ASP A 288 29.79 -7.55 -7.67
C ASP A 288 28.96 -6.69 -8.64
N ALA A 289 27.77 -7.16 -9.04
CA ALA A 289 26.85 -6.48 -9.96
C ALA A 289 25.68 -5.77 -9.27
N ILE A 290 25.30 -6.19 -8.05
CA ILE A 290 24.22 -5.57 -7.27
C ILE A 290 24.62 -4.15 -6.84
N THR A 291 23.76 -3.15 -7.11
CA THR A 291 23.91 -1.77 -6.62
C THR A 291 23.01 -1.47 -5.42
N ILE A 292 23.30 -0.37 -4.71
CA ILE A 292 22.45 0.14 -3.62
C ILE A 292 21.01 0.39 -4.12
N ASP A 293 20.86 0.95 -5.32
CA ASP A 293 19.57 1.21 -5.96
C ASP A 293 18.74 -0.07 -6.21
N MET A 294 19.39 -1.16 -6.61
CA MET A 294 18.74 -2.47 -6.78
C MET A 294 18.30 -3.09 -5.44
N LEU A 295 18.97 -2.77 -4.34
CA LEU A 295 18.52 -3.17 -3.00
C LEU A 295 17.28 -2.38 -2.59
N LEU A 296 17.32 -1.05 -2.79
CA LEU A 296 16.21 -0.14 -2.50
C LEU A 296 14.94 -0.49 -3.30
N ARG A 297 15.06 -0.90 -4.57
CA ARG A 297 13.93 -1.26 -5.45
C ARG A 297 13.57 -2.75 -5.47
N HIS A 298 14.23 -3.60 -4.67
CA HIS A 298 14.00 -5.05 -4.67
C HIS A 298 14.15 -5.75 -6.05
N THR A 299 15.10 -5.28 -6.86
CA THR A 299 15.46 -5.81 -8.19
C THR A 299 16.81 -6.52 -8.22
N SER A 300 17.44 -6.73 -7.05
CA SER A 300 18.74 -7.40 -6.91
C SER A 300 18.71 -8.92 -7.07
N GLY A 301 17.54 -9.56 -6.93
CA GLY A 301 17.38 -11.01 -6.99
C GLY A 301 17.97 -11.78 -5.80
N LEU A 302 18.31 -11.09 -4.70
CA LEU A 302 18.79 -11.72 -3.47
C LEU A 302 17.71 -12.56 -2.80
N VAL A 303 18.08 -13.79 -2.40
CA VAL A 303 17.25 -14.63 -1.53
C VAL A 303 16.98 -13.90 -0.21
N ASP A 304 15.74 -13.95 0.27
CA ASP A 304 15.40 -13.45 1.61
C ASP A 304 15.92 -14.44 2.65
N TYR A 305 16.59 -13.99 3.72
CA TYR A 305 17.05 -14.87 4.79
C TYR A 305 15.89 -15.56 5.52
N PHE A 306 14.66 -15.01 5.46
CA PHE A 306 13.46 -15.70 5.94
C PHE A 306 13.06 -16.89 5.03
N ASP A 307 13.41 -16.90 3.75
CA ASP A 307 13.04 -17.97 2.81
C ASP A 307 14.01 -19.18 2.85
N VAL A 308 15.20 -19.04 3.44
CA VAL A 308 16.28 -20.06 3.43
C VAL A 308 15.91 -21.30 4.25
N PRO A 309 15.65 -22.49 3.64
CA PRO A 309 15.21 -23.67 4.37
C PRO A 309 16.31 -24.28 5.26
N GLY A 310 15.92 -24.80 6.43
CA GLY A 310 16.84 -25.33 7.44
C GLY A 310 17.37 -24.24 8.39
N ASP A 311 17.32 -24.55 9.69
CA ASP A 311 17.79 -23.70 10.80
C ASP A 311 17.45 -22.21 10.59
N GLY A 312 16.15 -21.90 10.44
CA GLY A 312 15.62 -20.55 10.23
C GLY A 312 15.02 -20.24 8.85
N GLY A 313 14.51 -21.25 8.12
CA GLY A 313 13.46 -21.02 7.11
C GLY A 313 12.18 -20.52 7.78
N PRO A 314 11.19 -19.98 7.05
CA PRO A 314 10.35 -18.87 7.47
C PRO A 314 9.92 -19.07 8.91
N ILE A 315 10.43 -18.18 9.76
CA ILE A 315 10.68 -18.42 11.19
C ILE A 315 9.36 -18.69 11.96
N ALA A 316 8.24 -18.36 11.33
CA ALA A 316 6.86 -18.62 11.73
C ALA A 316 6.30 -20.02 11.41
N GLY A 317 6.88 -20.78 10.48
CA GLY A 317 6.30 -22.01 9.93
C GLY A 317 7.27 -23.07 9.38
N GLY A 318 8.59 -22.86 9.42
CA GLY A 318 9.57 -23.75 8.78
C GLY A 318 10.79 -24.19 9.62
N THR A 319 10.84 -23.91 10.92
CA THR A 319 11.94 -24.35 11.80
C THR A 319 11.48 -25.34 12.87
N ASP A 320 12.04 -26.55 12.85
CA ASP A 320 11.90 -27.53 13.95
C ASP A 320 12.62 -27.04 15.22
N ASP A 321 13.69 -26.25 15.06
CA ASP A 321 14.39 -25.62 16.17
C ASP A 321 13.76 -24.26 16.51
N LYS A 322 12.87 -24.28 17.50
CA LYS A 322 12.25 -23.08 18.07
C LYS A 322 13.23 -22.19 18.85
N THR A 323 14.44 -22.63 19.17
CA THR A 323 15.44 -21.78 19.85
C THR A 323 15.98 -20.68 18.94
N MET A 324 15.85 -20.83 17.62
CA MET A 324 16.19 -19.79 16.65
C MET A 324 15.31 -18.53 16.79
N LEU A 325 14.08 -18.66 17.29
CA LEU A 325 13.14 -17.56 17.53
C LEU A 325 13.69 -16.53 18.54
N THR A 326 14.39 -17.02 19.57
CA THR A 326 14.87 -16.23 20.72
C THR A 326 16.36 -15.89 20.63
N ARG A 327 17.08 -16.52 19.69
CA ARG A 327 18.50 -16.28 19.41
C ARG A 327 18.74 -14.87 18.84
N ALA A 328 19.81 -14.21 19.32
CA ALA A 328 20.34 -13.01 18.70
C ALA A 328 21.14 -13.33 17.43
N PHE A 329 20.94 -12.54 16.38
CA PHE A 329 21.69 -12.60 15.12
C PHE A 329 22.42 -11.28 14.90
N THR A 330 23.65 -11.36 14.42
CA THR A 330 24.32 -10.19 13.82
C THR A 330 23.85 -9.99 12.37
N PRO A 331 23.85 -8.76 11.83
CA PRO A 331 23.49 -8.49 10.43
C PRO A 331 24.31 -9.34 9.44
N ALA A 332 25.61 -9.50 9.71
CA ALA A 332 26.49 -10.32 8.89
C ALA A 332 26.15 -11.83 8.93
N GLU A 333 25.62 -12.36 10.04
CA GLU A 333 25.12 -13.74 10.12
C GLU A 333 23.85 -13.94 9.28
N LEU A 334 22.93 -12.96 9.24
CA LEU A 334 21.74 -13.02 8.39
C LEU A 334 22.13 -13.08 6.91
N VAL A 335 23.04 -12.21 6.48
CA VAL A 335 23.60 -12.22 5.11
C VAL A 335 24.38 -13.51 4.83
N ALA A 336 25.12 -14.05 5.80
CA ALA A 336 25.86 -15.29 5.65
C ALA A 336 24.95 -16.53 5.46
N ARG A 337 23.73 -16.55 6.05
CA ARG A 337 22.74 -17.61 5.77
C ARG A 337 22.32 -17.62 4.30
N VAL A 338 22.13 -16.44 3.70
CA VAL A 338 21.84 -16.30 2.26
C VAL A 338 23.05 -16.70 1.41
N ALA A 339 24.24 -16.22 1.74
CA ALA A 339 25.46 -16.60 1.02
C ALA A 339 25.72 -18.12 1.05
N ALA A 340 25.33 -18.81 2.12
CA ALA A 340 25.50 -20.25 2.27
C ALA A 340 24.62 -21.10 1.33
N THR A 341 23.50 -20.57 0.80
CA THR A 341 22.70 -21.27 -0.23
C THR A 341 23.43 -21.30 -1.58
N GLY A 342 24.15 -20.22 -1.91
CA GLY A 342 24.67 -19.99 -3.26
C GLY A 342 23.59 -19.67 -4.29
N GLU A 343 22.36 -19.38 -3.85
CA GLU A 343 21.19 -19.18 -4.70
C GLU A 343 20.80 -17.71 -4.85
N SER A 344 20.09 -17.42 -5.94
CA SER A 344 19.51 -16.12 -6.27
C SER A 344 18.26 -16.37 -7.10
N TYR A 345 17.18 -15.61 -6.87
CA TYR A 345 15.92 -15.82 -7.58
C TYR A 345 16.02 -15.47 -9.07
N PHE A 346 16.82 -14.44 -9.39
CA PHE A 346 17.07 -13.94 -10.73
C PHE A 346 18.35 -13.10 -10.74
N THR A 347 18.98 -12.90 -11.89
CA THR A 347 20.12 -11.97 -12.01
C THR A 347 19.67 -10.52 -11.77
N PRO A 348 20.50 -9.65 -11.18
CA PRO A 348 20.13 -8.26 -10.91
C PRO A 348 19.60 -7.52 -12.15
N GLU A 349 18.53 -6.75 -12.00
CA GLU A 349 17.80 -6.07 -13.10
C GLU A 349 17.35 -7.00 -14.25
N ALA A 350 17.02 -8.25 -13.94
CA ALA A 350 16.34 -9.12 -14.91
C ALA A 350 15.00 -8.50 -15.35
N PRO A 351 14.72 -8.38 -16.66
CA PRO A 351 13.49 -7.75 -17.14
C PRO A 351 12.22 -8.41 -16.60
N GLY A 352 11.28 -7.60 -16.12
CA GLY A 352 10.03 -8.09 -15.54
C GLY A 352 10.21 -8.85 -14.21
N GLN A 353 11.32 -8.63 -13.48
CA GLN A 353 11.56 -9.25 -12.17
C GLN A 353 11.57 -8.21 -11.05
N PHE A 354 10.77 -8.47 -10.04
CA PHE A 354 10.73 -7.78 -8.76
C PHE A 354 10.50 -8.84 -7.68
N ARG A 355 11.28 -8.82 -6.60
CA ARG A 355 11.02 -9.68 -5.43
C ARG A 355 11.56 -9.06 -4.16
N TYR A 356 10.62 -8.77 -3.27
CA TYR A 356 10.87 -8.27 -1.92
C TYR A 356 11.89 -9.16 -1.20
N SER A 357 12.88 -8.53 -0.55
CA SER A 357 13.97 -9.23 0.12
C SER A 357 14.53 -8.37 1.26
N ASN A 358 14.30 -8.82 2.50
CA ASN A 358 14.80 -8.17 3.71
C ASN A 358 16.34 -8.17 3.74
N THR A 359 16.99 -9.17 3.14
CA THR A 359 18.45 -9.25 2.98
C THR A 359 19.04 -7.98 2.37
N GLY A 360 18.33 -7.37 1.41
CA GLY A 360 18.76 -6.11 0.82
C GLY A 360 18.79 -4.96 1.82
N PHE A 361 17.79 -4.88 2.71
CA PHE A 361 17.75 -3.83 3.74
C PHE A 361 18.74 -4.05 4.89
N ILE A 362 19.11 -5.31 5.16
CA ILE A 362 20.25 -5.63 6.05
C ILE A 362 21.58 -5.14 5.43
N LEU A 363 21.78 -5.32 4.12
CA LEU A 363 22.95 -4.80 3.42
C LEU A 363 22.97 -3.26 3.40
N LEU A 364 21.83 -2.59 3.19
CA LEU A 364 21.74 -1.13 3.29
C LEU A 364 22.11 -0.61 4.68
N GLY A 365 21.66 -1.28 5.75
CA GLY A 365 22.06 -0.95 7.12
C GLY A 365 23.57 -1.03 7.35
N LEU A 366 24.20 -2.11 6.85
CA LEU A 366 25.66 -2.28 6.90
C LEU A 366 26.42 -1.24 6.06
N ILE A 367 25.85 -0.79 4.92
CA ILE A 367 26.43 0.30 4.11
C ILE A 367 26.36 1.63 4.86
N ILE A 368 25.26 1.95 5.55
CA ILE A 368 25.16 3.15 6.40
C ILE A 368 26.27 3.14 7.46
N GLU A 369 26.47 2.02 8.16
CA GLU A 369 27.54 1.89 9.16
C GLU A 369 28.94 2.10 8.55
N GLN A 370 29.19 1.49 7.40
CA GLN A 370 30.48 1.56 6.72
C GLN A 370 30.80 2.96 6.16
N VAL A 371 29.80 3.66 5.61
CA VAL A 371 29.95 5.03 5.06
C VAL A 371 30.20 6.04 6.18
N THR A 372 29.53 5.89 7.32
CA THR A 372 29.51 6.91 8.39
C THR A 372 30.47 6.64 9.54
N GLY A 373 30.91 5.39 9.72
CA GLY A 373 31.72 4.95 10.86
C GLY A 373 30.99 4.95 12.20
N LYS A 374 29.66 5.05 12.19
CA LYS A 374 28.76 4.99 13.36
C LYS A 374 27.83 3.79 13.23
N SER A 375 27.29 3.29 14.33
CA SER A 375 26.29 2.22 14.28
C SER A 375 25.00 2.65 13.58
N TYR A 376 24.20 1.69 13.12
CA TYR A 376 22.90 1.94 12.51
C TYR A 376 21.97 2.66 13.52
N ALA A 377 22.03 2.29 14.80
CA ALA A 377 21.27 2.96 15.86
C ALA A 377 21.69 4.43 16.06
N GLU A 378 22.98 4.75 16.03
CA GLU A 378 23.46 6.14 16.11
C GLU A 378 23.08 6.97 14.88
N ASN A 379 23.06 6.35 13.69
CA ASN A 379 22.58 7.02 12.48
C ASN A 379 21.07 7.28 12.56
N LEU A 380 20.27 6.26 12.89
CA LEU A 380 18.82 6.41 13.09
C LEU A 380 18.50 7.53 14.07
N GLN A 381 19.17 7.53 15.24
CA GLN A 381 19.05 8.57 16.26
C GLN A 381 19.32 9.96 15.69
N GLN A 382 20.50 10.19 15.10
CA GLN A 382 20.96 11.52 14.70
C GLN A 382 20.32 12.05 13.41
N ARG A 383 19.90 11.16 12.51
CA ARG A 383 19.41 11.50 11.17
C ARG A 383 17.90 11.57 11.07
N ILE A 384 17.18 10.82 11.90
CA ILE A 384 15.73 10.64 11.81
C ILE A 384 15.04 11.05 13.11
N LEU A 385 15.49 10.52 14.26
CA LEU A 385 14.76 10.67 15.53
C LEU A 385 14.97 12.05 16.18
N GLU A 386 16.23 12.48 16.36
CA GLU A 386 16.57 13.78 16.96
C GLU A 386 16.04 14.99 16.17
N PRO A 387 16.06 15.03 14.82
CA PRO A 387 15.52 16.15 14.05
C PRO A 387 14.01 16.36 14.17
N LEU A 388 13.26 15.35 14.60
CA LEU A 388 11.81 15.42 14.85
C LEU A 388 11.46 15.36 16.35
N GLY A 389 12.43 15.09 17.22
CA GLY A 389 12.20 14.95 18.66
C GLY A 389 11.48 13.66 19.06
N LEU A 390 11.63 12.58 18.27
CA LEU A 390 11.01 11.28 18.54
C LEU A 390 11.75 10.60 19.71
N THR A 391 11.15 10.58 20.91
CA THR A 391 11.75 10.02 22.13
C THR A 391 11.26 8.62 22.46
N GLU A 392 10.12 8.23 21.92
CA GLU A 392 9.47 6.94 22.15
C GLU A 392 9.83 5.89 21.07
N THR A 393 10.38 6.35 19.95
CA THR A 393 10.86 5.52 18.83
C THR A 393 12.32 5.10 19.02
N TYR A 394 12.63 3.82 18.81
CA TYR A 394 13.99 3.30 18.95
C TYR A 394 14.22 1.99 18.18
N LEU A 395 15.48 1.62 17.95
CA LEU A 395 15.85 0.31 17.41
C LEU A 395 15.85 -0.74 18.54
N LEU A 396 14.99 -1.75 18.45
CA LEU A 396 14.95 -2.86 19.41
C LEU A 396 16.10 -3.84 19.15
N ALA A 397 17.16 -3.75 19.96
CA ALA A 397 18.33 -4.60 19.89
C ALA A 397 18.25 -5.79 20.87
N GLY A 398 17.39 -6.76 20.58
CA GLY A 398 17.25 -7.98 21.39
C GLY A 398 15.81 -8.46 21.53
N GLN A 399 15.46 -9.00 22.69
CA GLN A 399 14.09 -9.32 23.05
C GLN A 399 13.35 -8.06 23.56
N PRO A 400 12.04 -7.93 23.33
CA PRO A 400 11.17 -6.97 24.02
C PRO A 400 11.39 -6.95 25.53
N ALA A 401 11.55 -5.75 26.10
CA ALA A 401 11.64 -5.52 27.55
C ALA A 401 10.91 -4.23 27.97
N ASP A 402 10.12 -3.63 27.07
CA ASP A 402 9.33 -2.44 27.32
C ASP A 402 7.94 -2.86 27.84
N GLU A 403 7.55 -2.34 29.00
CA GLU A 403 6.25 -2.63 29.63
C GLU A 403 5.06 -1.99 28.88
N ARG A 404 5.31 -1.11 27.90
CA ARG A 404 4.28 -0.54 27.00
C ARG A 404 4.10 -1.27 25.68
N LEU A 405 4.94 -2.27 25.36
CA LEU A 405 4.62 -3.20 24.28
C LEU A 405 3.46 -4.08 24.78
N PRO A 406 2.30 -4.11 24.09
CA PRO A 406 1.24 -5.04 24.45
C PRO A 406 1.70 -6.47 24.14
N GLN A 407 1.02 -7.46 24.70
CA GLN A 407 1.29 -8.85 24.40
C GLN A 407 1.08 -9.09 22.91
N ALA A 408 2.15 -9.51 22.23
CA ALA A 408 2.20 -9.73 20.81
C ALA A 408 1.81 -11.18 20.46
N TYR A 409 0.89 -11.37 19.52
CA TYR A 409 0.32 -12.67 19.17
C TYR A 409 0.56 -13.02 17.69
N TYR A 410 0.96 -14.26 17.43
CA TYR A 410 1.20 -14.68 16.05
C TYR A 410 -0.10 -14.86 15.25
N THR A 411 -1.11 -15.50 15.83
CA THR A 411 -2.35 -15.88 15.16
C THR A 411 -3.47 -16.14 16.16
N THR A 412 -4.72 -16.16 15.70
CA THR A 412 -5.85 -16.80 16.40
C THR A 412 -5.55 -18.28 16.69
N PRO A 413 -5.95 -18.83 17.86
CA PRO A 413 -6.82 -18.26 18.88
C PRO A 413 -6.10 -17.43 19.98
N PHE A 414 -4.97 -16.81 19.65
CA PHE A 414 -4.15 -15.99 20.56
C PHE A 414 -3.49 -16.79 21.71
N ASP A 415 -3.30 -18.09 21.52
CA ASP A 415 -2.59 -18.98 22.44
C ASP A 415 -1.07 -19.00 22.23
N PHE A 416 -0.57 -18.33 21.18
CA PHE A 416 0.83 -18.30 20.79
C PHE A 416 1.38 -16.87 20.74
N THR A 417 2.24 -16.56 21.71
CA THR A 417 2.85 -15.24 21.92
C THR A 417 4.29 -15.16 21.40
N THR A 418 4.71 -13.97 20.97
CA THR A 418 6.06 -13.75 20.41
C THR A 418 6.92 -12.78 21.23
N GLY A 419 6.48 -12.36 22.42
CA GLY A 419 7.21 -11.39 23.26
C GLY A 419 8.62 -11.84 23.72
N GLU A 420 8.95 -13.13 23.61
CA GLU A 420 10.30 -13.64 23.87
C GLU A 420 11.22 -13.63 22.63
N TRP A 421 10.75 -13.14 21.47
CA TRP A 421 11.48 -13.31 20.21
C TRP A 421 12.49 -12.19 20.00
N ASN A 422 13.54 -12.48 19.23
CA ASN A 422 14.67 -11.58 19.11
C ASN A 422 14.54 -10.68 17.88
N ALA A 423 14.29 -9.39 18.10
CA ALA A 423 14.11 -8.40 17.03
C ALA A 423 15.39 -8.13 16.20
N SER A 424 16.56 -8.62 16.62
CA SER A 424 17.77 -8.60 15.76
C SER A 424 17.59 -9.32 14.41
N GLN A 425 16.59 -10.20 14.30
CA GLN A 425 16.16 -10.83 13.05
C GLN A 425 15.52 -9.84 12.06
N GLY A 426 15.03 -8.68 12.51
CA GLY A 426 14.56 -7.59 11.65
C GLY A 426 15.62 -6.53 11.38
N TRP A 427 16.38 -6.12 12.40
CA TRP A 427 17.36 -5.03 12.37
C TRP A 427 16.94 -3.83 11.49
N SER A 428 17.79 -3.37 10.55
CA SER A 428 17.51 -2.27 9.61
C SER A 428 16.43 -2.57 8.55
N ALA A 429 15.92 -3.80 8.50
CA ALA A 429 14.78 -4.18 7.67
C ALA A 429 13.45 -4.16 8.45
N GLY A 430 13.46 -4.22 9.79
CA GLY A 430 12.22 -4.47 10.53
C GLY A 430 12.17 -4.35 12.06
N ALA A 431 13.20 -3.81 12.73
CA ALA A 431 13.29 -3.84 14.21
C ALA A 431 13.12 -2.50 14.93
N VAL A 432 12.54 -1.49 14.30
CA VAL A 432 12.16 -0.26 15.02
C VAL A 432 10.88 -0.51 15.83
N VAL A 433 10.86 0.04 17.04
CA VAL A 433 9.66 0.21 17.88
C VAL A 433 9.28 1.69 17.87
N SER A 434 7.98 2.00 17.88
CA SER A 434 7.46 3.38 17.85
C SER A 434 6.04 3.47 18.44
N THR A 435 5.52 4.68 18.58
CA THR A 435 4.09 4.98 18.85
C THR A 435 3.40 5.43 17.56
N ALA A 436 2.07 5.35 17.51
CA ALA A 436 1.32 5.79 16.33
C ALA A 436 1.55 7.28 16.03
N GLU A 437 1.61 8.15 17.06
CA GLU A 437 1.86 9.59 16.90
C GLU A 437 3.28 9.88 16.38
N GLU A 438 4.32 9.21 16.88
CA GLU A 438 5.70 9.44 16.41
C GLU A 438 5.92 8.92 14.98
N PHE A 439 5.32 7.78 14.63
CA PHE A 439 5.35 7.31 13.25
C PHE A 439 4.57 8.24 12.31
N ALA A 440 3.42 8.77 12.72
CA ALA A 440 2.66 9.75 11.96
C ALA A 440 3.47 11.03 11.69
N MET A 441 4.21 11.53 12.69
CA MET A 441 5.14 12.65 12.52
C MET A 441 6.28 12.31 11.56
N PHE A 442 6.89 11.13 11.69
CA PHE A 442 7.96 10.67 10.79
C PHE A 442 7.51 10.57 9.33
N VAL A 443 6.37 9.91 9.07
CA VAL A 443 5.92 9.62 7.70
C VAL A 443 5.48 10.89 6.97
N LYS A 444 4.78 11.80 7.66
CA LYS A 444 4.45 13.13 7.13
C LYS A 444 5.70 13.95 6.83
N ALA A 445 6.67 13.99 7.75
CA ALA A 445 7.92 14.72 7.56
C ALA A 445 8.74 14.17 6.37
N LEU A 446 8.83 12.85 6.23
CA LEU A 446 9.55 12.20 5.13
C LEU A 446 8.98 12.60 3.77
N PHE A 447 7.68 12.44 3.57
CA PHE A 447 7.05 12.70 2.27
C PHE A 447 6.77 14.18 2.00
N SER A 448 6.77 15.03 3.03
CA SER A 448 6.84 16.50 2.87
C SER A 448 8.26 16.98 2.47
N GLY A 449 9.26 16.10 2.44
CA GLY A 449 10.64 16.42 2.07
C GLY A 449 11.51 16.99 3.20
N TYR A 450 11.06 16.97 4.46
CA TYR A 450 11.77 17.58 5.61
C TYR A 450 13.20 17.05 5.81
N PHE A 451 13.44 15.79 5.47
CA PHE A 451 14.74 15.13 5.66
C PHE A 451 15.76 15.40 4.56
N PHE A 452 15.38 16.10 3.49
CA PHE A 452 16.16 16.23 2.26
C PHE A 452 16.50 17.69 1.94
N GLN A 453 17.63 17.92 1.28
CA GLN A 453 18.04 19.24 0.78
C GLN A 453 17.34 19.57 -0.54
N ASP A 454 17.01 18.57 -1.34
CA ASP A 454 16.23 18.68 -2.57
C ASP A 454 14.92 17.90 -2.43
N ARG A 455 13.78 18.55 -2.65
CA ARG A 455 12.46 17.88 -2.61
C ARG A 455 12.34 16.82 -3.71
N ALA A 456 13.07 16.93 -4.82
CA ALA A 456 13.16 15.90 -5.85
C ALA A 456 13.73 14.57 -5.34
N THR A 457 14.37 14.53 -4.17
CA THR A 457 14.76 13.28 -3.50
C THR A 457 13.55 12.44 -3.07
N VAL A 458 12.39 13.08 -2.80
CA VAL A 458 11.11 12.37 -2.57
C VAL A 458 10.61 11.71 -3.87
N ASP A 459 10.68 12.41 -5.00
CA ASP A 459 10.30 11.85 -6.31
C ASP A 459 11.25 10.73 -6.75
N LEU A 460 12.54 10.88 -6.47
CA LEU A 460 13.52 9.80 -6.60
C LEU A 460 13.10 8.60 -5.74
N MET A 461 12.65 8.81 -4.50
CA MET A 461 12.18 7.74 -3.62
C MET A 461 10.94 7.02 -4.21
N ARG A 462 9.99 7.73 -4.81
CA ARG A 462 8.81 7.16 -5.50
C ARG A 462 9.15 6.42 -6.80
N GLY A 463 10.34 6.64 -7.38
CA GLY A 463 10.77 5.99 -8.62
C GLY A 463 10.84 4.46 -8.51
N HIS A 464 10.02 3.78 -9.31
CA HIS A 464 9.77 2.34 -9.28
C HIS A 464 10.14 1.65 -10.60
N SER A 465 9.88 0.34 -10.71
CA SER A 465 9.95 -0.43 -11.96
C SER A 465 8.57 -1.01 -12.30
N ASP A 466 8.27 -1.17 -13.59
CA ASP A 466 7.00 -1.77 -14.06
C ASP A 466 6.72 -3.13 -13.38
N ALA A 467 7.78 -3.90 -13.14
CA ALA A 467 7.72 -5.20 -12.46
C ALA A 467 7.23 -5.13 -11.01
N SER A 468 7.37 -3.99 -10.30
CA SER A 468 6.79 -3.83 -8.97
C SER A 468 5.28 -3.58 -9.05
N VAL A 469 4.82 -2.83 -10.06
CA VAL A 469 3.38 -2.62 -10.33
C VAL A 469 2.69 -3.95 -10.67
N ASP A 470 3.27 -4.72 -11.61
CA ASP A 470 2.78 -6.05 -12.01
C ASP A 470 2.68 -7.02 -10.82
N ALA A 471 3.60 -6.93 -9.86
CA ALA A 471 3.67 -7.83 -8.71
C ALA A 471 2.77 -7.41 -7.53
N LEU A 472 2.41 -6.14 -7.40
CA LEU A 472 1.69 -5.58 -6.25
C LEU A 472 0.22 -5.29 -6.55
N GLY A 473 -0.12 -5.14 -7.83
CA GLY A 473 -1.47 -4.88 -8.34
C GLY A 473 -1.68 -3.42 -8.78
N PRO A 474 -2.74 -3.15 -9.56
CA PRO A 474 -3.07 -1.79 -9.99
C PRO A 474 -3.21 -0.83 -8.80
N GLY A 475 -2.68 0.38 -8.93
CA GLY A 475 -2.74 1.40 -7.88
C GLY A 475 -1.71 1.26 -6.75
N THR A 476 -0.95 0.16 -6.69
CA THR A 476 0.17 0.00 -5.74
C THR A 476 1.51 -0.09 -6.47
N ILE A 477 2.45 0.78 -6.12
CA ILE A 477 3.84 0.74 -6.62
C ILE A 477 4.85 0.63 -5.47
N TYR A 478 6.04 0.07 -5.76
CA TYR A 478 7.17 0.09 -4.83
C TYR A 478 8.33 0.88 -5.42
N GLY A 479 8.65 2.00 -4.79
CA GLY A 479 9.81 2.84 -5.11
C GLY A 479 10.75 2.88 -3.91
N ARG A 480 12.05 2.69 -4.13
CA ARG A 480 13.17 2.84 -3.16
C ARG A 480 12.83 2.76 -1.65
N GLY A 481 12.21 1.66 -1.21
CA GLY A 481 11.91 1.41 0.20
C GLY A 481 10.59 1.97 0.74
N MET A 482 9.72 2.50 -0.13
CA MET A 482 8.36 2.94 0.16
C MET A 482 7.32 2.31 -0.80
N LEU A 483 6.07 2.32 -0.34
CA LEU A 483 4.88 2.03 -1.12
C LEU A 483 4.14 3.35 -1.39
N ASP A 484 3.61 3.49 -2.59
CA ASP A 484 2.54 4.45 -2.93
C ASP A 484 1.32 3.60 -3.29
N ASN A 485 0.24 3.76 -2.54
CA ASN A 485 -1.01 3.03 -2.69
C ASN A 485 -2.14 4.04 -2.94
N ASN A 486 -2.42 4.30 -4.22
CA ASN A 486 -3.34 5.34 -4.68
C ASN A 486 -3.08 6.71 -4.02
N GLY A 487 -1.84 7.19 -4.05
CA GLY A 487 -1.43 8.48 -3.48
C GLY A 487 -1.03 8.41 -2.00
N VAL A 488 -1.42 7.37 -1.27
CA VAL A 488 -0.99 7.20 0.13
C VAL A 488 0.45 6.68 0.17
N LEU A 489 1.38 7.56 0.53
CA LEU A 489 2.82 7.31 0.61
C LEU A 489 3.17 6.73 1.99
N GLY A 490 3.70 5.52 2.04
CA GLY A 490 3.92 4.82 3.32
C GLY A 490 4.64 3.48 3.17
N HIS A 491 4.39 2.56 4.10
CA HIS A 491 4.78 1.16 3.97
C HIS A 491 3.92 0.27 4.88
N GLY A 492 3.65 -0.97 4.48
CA GLY A 492 3.04 -1.97 5.36
C GLY A 492 4.09 -2.61 6.28
N GLY A 493 3.81 -2.69 7.57
CA GLY A 493 4.64 -3.34 8.59
C GLY A 493 4.04 -4.65 9.08
N GLN A 494 4.87 -5.68 9.23
CA GLN A 494 4.52 -6.93 9.87
C GLN A 494 5.76 -7.45 10.62
N THR A 495 5.59 -7.80 11.89
CA THR A 495 6.49 -8.71 12.60
C THR A 495 5.72 -9.97 12.96
N LEU A 496 6.31 -10.83 13.77
CA LEU A 496 5.72 -12.14 14.08
C LEU A 496 4.69 -12.06 15.23
N GLY A 497 4.48 -10.89 15.83
CA GLY A 497 3.37 -10.63 16.74
C GLY A 497 2.63 -9.31 16.53
N PHE A 498 2.95 -8.55 15.48
CA PHE A 498 2.37 -7.24 15.19
C PHE A 498 2.12 -7.04 13.70
N VAL A 499 1.04 -6.31 13.37
CA VAL A 499 0.84 -5.68 12.06
C VAL A 499 0.74 -4.17 12.27
N SER A 500 1.37 -3.41 11.38
CA SER A 500 1.46 -1.96 11.48
C SER A 500 1.36 -1.33 10.10
N ASP A 501 0.18 -0.87 9.68
CA ASP A 501 0.04 -0.10 8.45
C ASP A 501 0.02 1.41 8.73
N GLY A 502 0.43 2.20 7.74
CA GLY A 502 0.30 3.64 7.80
C GLY A 502 1.05 4.40 6.71
N GLY A 503 0.60 5.62 6.46
CA GLY A 503 1.11 6.48 5.41
C GLY A 503 0.54 7.89 5.48
N TYR A 504 0.99 8.70 4.53
CA TYR A 504 0.61 10.10 4.35
C TYR A 504 0.15 10.31 2.91
N LEU A 505 -1.03 10.91 2.75
CA LEU A 505 -1.62 11.33 1.48
C LEU A 505 -1.39 12.83 1.32
N PRO A 506 -0.43 13.29 0.49
CA PRO A 506 -0.08 14.70 0.39
C PRO A 506 -1.23 15.59 -0.08
N GLU A 507 -2.00 15.13 -1.07
CA GLU A 507 -3.13 15.83 -1.72
C GLU A 507 -4.25 16.26 -0.73
N ASN A 508 -4.28 15.69 0.47
CA ASN A 508 -5.26 16.00 1.51
C ASN A 508 -4.62 16.30 2.89
N ASP A 509 -3.29 16.44 2.95
CA ASP A 509 -2.50 16.53 4.20
C ASP A 509 -2.87 15.46 5.26
N LEU A 510 -3.28 14.28 4.78
CA LEU A 510 -3.94 13.23 5.58
C LEU A 510 -2.92 12.15 5.99
N THR A 511 -2.67 12.01 7.29
CA THR A 511 -1.89 10.88 7.84
C THR A 511 -2.81 9.85 8.47
N ILE A 512 -2.65 8.58 8.09
CA ILE A 512 -3.37 7.44 8.66
C ILE A 512 -2.36 6.44 9.22
N VAL A 513 -2.60 5.95 10.44
CA VAL A 513 -1.82 4.90 11.09
C VAL A 513 -2.79 3.92 11.77
N MET A 514 -2.71 2.64 11.42
CA MET A 514 -3.58 1.60 11.99
C MET A 514 -2.76 0.35 12.33
N TRP A 515 -2.61 0.05 13.62
CA TRP A 515 -1.71 -1.00 14.11
C TRP A 515 -2.42 -1.98 15.05
N SER A 516 -1.93 -3.21 15.13
CA SER A 516 -2.51 -4.28 15.96
C SER A 516 -1.45 -5.23 16.53
N ASN A 517 -1.72 -5.76 17.72
CA ASN A 517 -0.89 -6.76 18.42
C ASN A 517 -1.14 -8.21 17.94
N SER A 518 -1.53 -8.38 16.67
CA SER A 518 -1.64 -9.68 16.01
C SER A 518 -1.00 -9.68 14.63
N ALA A 519 -0.10 -10.63 14.38
CA ALA A 519 0.65 -10.75 13.13
C ALA A 519 -0.18 -11.23 11.93
N THR A 520 -1.35 -11.83 12.13
CA THR A 520 -2.27 -12.22 11.04
C THR A 520 -3.35 -11.18 10.75
N SER A 521 -3.58 -10.21 11.65
CA SER A 521 -4.62 -9.19 11.50
C SER A 521 -4.47 -8.41 10.19
N SER A 522 -5.53 -8.38 9.37
CA SER A 522 -5.44 -7.91 7.98
C SER A 522 -5.60 -6.40 7.85
N VAL A 523 -4.61 -5.63 8.30
CA VAL A 523 -4.61 -4.16 8.10
C VAL A 523 -4.17 -3.79 6.66
N THR A 524 -3.21 -4.52 6.10
CA THR A 524 -2.15 -3.97 5.23
C THR A 524 -2.41 -3.93 3.72
N ARG A 525 -3.63 -3.56 3.25
CA ARG A 525 -3.86 -3.14 1.84
C ARG A 525 -5.24 -2.50 1.55
N PRO A 526 -6.37 -3.17 1.84
CA PRO A 526 -7.69 -2.62 1.53
C PRO A 526 -8.27 -1.75 2.66
N ALA A 527 -7.66 -1.73 3.84
CA ALA A 527 -8.18 -0.95 4.96
C ALA A 527 -7.91 0.55 4.83
N VAL A 528 -6.72 0.93 4.35
CA VAL A 528 -6.31 2.34 4.22
C VAL A 528 -7.17 3.10 3.19
N PRO A 529 -7.45 2.59 1.96
CA PRO A 529 -8.37 3.26 1.04
C PRO A 529 -9.76 3.50 1.65
N GLY A 530 -10.36 2.50 2.31
CA GLY A 530 -11.66 2.68 2.99
C GLY A 530 -11.61 3.65 4.18
N LEU A 531 -10.46 3.82 4.85
CA LEU A 531 -10.27 4.85 5.87
C LEU A 531 -10.15 6.25 5.23
N VAL A 532 -9.47 6.37 4.08
CA VAL A 532 -9.44 7.61 3.28
C VAL A 532 -10.86 7.96 2.82
N GLU A 533 -11.65 7.01 2.33
CA GLU A 533 -13.05 7.21 1.93
C GLU A 533 -13.95 7.65 3.10
N ILE A 534 -13.81 7.05 4.28
CA ILE A 534 -14.55 7.48 5.49
C ILE A 534 -14.22 8.94 5.87
N VAL A 535 -12.95 9.34 5.72
CA VAL A 535 -12.48 10.68 6.11
C VAL A 535 -12.82 11.75 5.06
N LEU A 536 -12.74 11.40 3.77
CA LEU A 536 -13.00 12.31 2.65
C LEU A 536 -14.45 12.26 2.11
N GLY A 537 -15.27 11.32 2.57
CA GLY A 537 -16.72 11.25 2.30
C GLY A 537 -17.13 10.48 1.04
N GLY A 538 -16.49 9.34 0.78
CA GLY A 538 -16.85 8.39 -0.28
C GLY A 538 -18.06 7.51 0.05
N GLU A 539 -18.98 7.34 -0.89
CA GLU A 539 -20.16 6.49 -0.75
C GLU A 539 -19.88 5.01 -1.10
N GLU A 540 -19.81 4.12 -0.12
CA GLU A 540 -20.09 2.70 -0.36
C GLU A 540 -21.62 2.45 -0.24
N GLY A 541 -22.27 2.05 -1.34
CA GLY A 541 -23.57 1.33 -1.23
C GLY A 541 -24.72 1.68 -2.19
N ALA A 542 -24.53 1.68 -3.51
CA ALA A 542 -25.64 1.50 -4.45
C ALA A 542 -25.24 0.86 -5.81
N ALA A 543 -25.53 -0.43 -5.95
CA ALA A 543 -25.64 -1.25 -7.17
C ALA A 543 -25.09 -0.70 -8.51
N ALA A 544 -24.11 -1.42 -9.08
CA ALA A 544 -23.69 -1.26 -10.47
C ALA A 544 -24.86 -1.48 -11.46
N GLY A 545 -25.01 -0.55 -12.42
CA GLY A 545 -25.93 -0.64 -13.55
C GLY A 545 -25.20 -0.35 -14.86
N GLU A 546 -25.46 -1.17 -15.87
CA GLU A 546 -24.72 -1.21 -17.15
C GLU A 546 -24.97 -0.02 -18.10
N ASP A 547 -24.14 0.03 -19.16
CA ASP A 547 -24.25 0.80 -20.42
C ASP A 547 -24.00 2.32 -20.43
N ALA A 548 -22.93 2.74 -21.12
CA ALA A 548 -23.07 3.29 -22.49
C ALA A 548 -21.75 3.44 -23.29
N ALA A 549 -21.84 3.14 -24.58
CA ALA A 549 -20.79 3.02 -25.59
C ALA A 549 -19.95 4.28 -25.95
N ALA A 550 -18.85 4.04 -26.67
CA ALA A 550 -17.82 5.04 -27.04
C ALA A 550 -17.99 5.71 -28.44
N ALA A 551 -17.29 6.86 -28.60
CA ALA A 551 -16.85 7.55 -29.84
C ALA A 551 -17.93 8.32 -30.67
N PRO A 552 -17.57 9.27 -31.58
CA PRO A 552 -16.22 9.66 -32.06
C PRO A 552 -15.91 11.19 -32.14
N ALA A 553 -14.70 11.55 -32.57
CA ALA A 553 -14.23 12.93 -32.83
C ALA A 553 -14.32 13.37 -34.31
N PRO A 554 -14.36 14.69 -34.61
CA PRO A 554 -14.01 15.23 -35.94
C PRO A 554 -13.08 16.49 -35.95
N GLU A 555 -12.41 16.75 -37.09
CA GLU A 555 -11.39 17.81 -37.27
C GLU A 555 -11.86 19.09 -38.03
N SER A 556 -11.12 20.19 -37.82
CA SER A 556 -10.69 21.24 -38.79
C SER A 556 -11.51 22.55 -39.04
N ALA A 557 -10.99 23.63 -38.42
CA ALA A 557 -10.52 24.92 -38.98
C ALA A 557 -11.39 25.90 -39.82
N SER A 558 -11.42 27.18 -39.40
CA SER A 558 -11.46 28.36 -40.29
C SER A 558 -10.98 29.67 -39.61
N ASP A 559 -10.24 30.53 -40.32
CA ASP A 559 -9.68 31.80 -39.81
C ASP A 559 -10.74 32.88 -39.49
N ALA A 560 -11.12 33.00 -38.21
CA ALA A 560 -11.63 34.23 -37.61
C ALA A 560 -10.45 35.05 -37.01
N PRO A 561 -10.61 36.33 -36.62
CA PRO A 561 -9.72 36.88 -35.58
C PRO A 561 -9.80 35.90 -34.40
N ALA A 562 -8.67 35.26 -34.08
CA ALA A 562 -8.65 34.07 -33.22
C ALA A 562 -9.49 34.34 -31.98
N ASP A 563 -10.61 33.61 -31.85
CA ASP A 563 -11.50 33.77 -30.72
C ASP A 563 -10.65 33.51 -29.47
N PRO A 564 -10.40 34.52 -28.61
CA PRO A 564 -9.46 34.36 -27.52
C PRO A 564 -9.86 33.20 -26.61
N VAL A 565 -11.16 32.93 -26.54
CA VAL A 565 -11.80 31.82 -25.82
C VAL A 565 -11.44 30.49 -26.48
N ALA A 566 -11.59 30.35 -27.80
CA ALA A 566 -11.24 29.13 -28.51
C ALA A 566 -9.72 28.86 -28.47
N ALA A 567 -8.89 29.90 -28.45
CA ALA A 567 -7.44 29.78 -28.27
C ALA A 567 -7.10 29.30 -26.84
N LEU A 568 -7.77 29.82 -25.82
CA LEU A 568 -7.64 29.37 -24.43
C LEU A 568 -8.10 27.91 -24.25
N GLN A 569 -9.28 27.56 -24.75
CA GLN A 569 -9.84 26.19 -24.68
C GLN A 569 -9.00 25.17 -25.46
N ALA A 570 -8.30 25.59 -26.51
CA ALA A 570 -7.36 24.72 -27.23
C ALA A 570 -6.02 24.50 -26.48
N ALA A 571 -5.67 25.39 -25.55
CA ALA A 571 -4.43 25.32 -24.76
C ALA A 571 -4.62 24.65 -23.38
N TYR A 572 -5.77 24.89 -22.73
CA TYR A 572 -6.09 24.41 -21.37
C TYR A 572 -7.27 23.44 -21.30
N GLY A 573 -7.90 23.13 -22.43
CA GLY A 573 -9.08 22.26 -22.52
C GLY A 573 -10.42 22.97 -22.24
N PRO A 574 -11.55 22.29 -22.47
CA PRO A 574 -12.87 22.76 -22.08
C PRO A 574 -13.09 22.61 -20.56
N PRO A 575 -14.00 23.38 -19.94
CA PRO A 575 -14.39 23.18 -18.54
C PRO A 575 -14.83 21.74 -18.24
N SER A 576 -14.28 21.15 -17.17
CA SER A 576 -14.59 19.80 -16.70
C SER A 576 -14.40 19.72 -15.18
N GLN A 577 -15.24 18.96 -14.49
CA GLN A 577 -15.07 18.65 -13.05
C GLN A 577 -14.13 17.45 -12.81
N ALA A 578 -13.69 16.76 -13.87
CA ALA A 578 -12.83 15.57 -13.81
C ALA A 578 -11.34 15.83 -14.09
N ALA A 579 -10.93 17.10 -14.16
CA ALA A 579 -9.55 17.50 -14.45
C ALA A 579 -9.13 18.63 -13.51
N PHE A 580 -8.31 18.31 -12.52
CA PHE A 580 -7.73 19.30 -11.60
C PHE A 580 -6.39 19.81 -12.17
N GLY A 581 -6.19 21.14 -12.14
CA GLY A 581 -4.95 21.79 -12.60
C GLY A 581 -5.10 23.18 -13.23
N SER A 582 -6.24 23.51 -13.86
CA SER A 582 -6.70 24.87 -14.24
C SER A 582 -7.92 24.80 -15.16
N ALA A 583 -8.73 25.87 -15.26
CA ALA A 583 -9.93 25.90 -16.10
C ALA A 583 -10.24 27.31 -16.69
N VAL A 584 -10.96 27.35 -17.83
CA VAL A 584 -11.32 28.60 -18.52
C VAL A 584 -12.81 28.66 -18.85
N PHE A 585 -13.50 29.67 -18.32
CA PHE A 585 -14.92 29.94 -18.59
C PHE A 585 -15.11 31.18 -19.46
N TYR A 586 -16.14 31.15 -20.31
CA TYR A 586 -16.51 32.30 -21.14
C TYR A 586 -18.03 32.39 -21.28
N GLU A 587 -18.56 33.58 -21.04
CA GLU A 587 -19.99 33.84 -21.20
C GLU A 587 -20.26 35.21 -21.83
N PRO A 588 -21.07 35.26 -22.91
CA PRO A 588 -21.60 36.52 -23.42
C PRO A 588 -22.69 37.03 -22.47
N GLN A 589 -22.37 38.11 -21.75
CA GLN A 589 -23.15 38.59 -20.62
C GLN A 589 -23.95 39.86 -20.94
N ALA A 590 -25.11 40.03 -20.28
CA ALA A 590 -25.95 41.20 -20.46
C ALA A 590 -25.29 42.45 -19.84
N GLY A 591 -25.20 43.53 -20.62
CA GLY A 591 -24.51 44.75 -20.21
C GLY A 591 -25.06 45.34 -18.90
N GLY A 592 -24.20 45.43 -17.88
CA GLY A 592 -24.52 45.95 -16.55
C GLY A 592 -24.70 44.91 -15.45
N ALA A 593 -24.48 43.61 -15.74
CA ALA A 593 -24.30 42.60 -14.70
C ALA A 593 -23.04 42.89 -13.86
N ASP A 594 -23.07 42.52 -12.58
CA ASP A 594 -21.93 42.64 -11.67
C ASP A 594 -20.85 41.59 -11.99
N LEU A 595 -19.57 41.97 -12.01
CA LEU A 595 -18.47 41.07 -12.35
C LEU A 595 -18.15 40.11 -11.19
N GLU A 596 -18.32 40.55 -9.94
CA GLU A 596 -18.11 39.70 -8.76
C GLU A 596 -19.16 38.60 -8.66
N ALA A 597 -20.45 38.94 -8.78
CA ALA A 597 -21.53 37.95 -8.77
C ALA A 597 -21.38 36.88 -9.87
N LEU A 598 -20.91 37.27 -11.07
CA LEU A 598 -20.68 36.34 -12.18
C LEU A 598 -19.42 35.49 -11.99
N ALA A 599 -18.33 36.08 -11.50
CA ALA A 599 -17.11 35.34 -11.17
C ALA A 599 -17.40 34.29 -10.08
N LEU A 600 -18.21 34.66 -9.09
CA LEU A 600 -18.69 33.75 -8.06
C LEU A 600 -19.53 32.63 -8.67
N GLU A 601 -20.50 32.91 -9.56
CA GLU A 601 -21.33 31.88 -10.22
C GLU A 601 -20.49 30.82 -10.96
N GLN A 602 -19.45 31.24 -11.69
CA GLN A 602 -18.51 30.31 -12.33
C GLN A 602 -17.69 29.50 -11.31
N TYR A 603 -17.30 30.10 -10.19
CA TYR A 603 -16.67 29.38 -9.09
C TYR A 603 -17.62 28.33 -8.47
N LYS A 604 -18.90 28.66 -8.23
CA LYS A 604 -19.92 27.70 -7.75
C LYS A 604 -20.05 26.50 -8.70
N TYR A 605 -20.11 26.77 -10.01
CA TYR A 605 -20.18 25.73 -11.03
C TYR A 605 -18.91 24.85 -11.06
N PHE A 606 -17.74 25.46 -10.89
CA PHE A 606 -16.45 24.76 -10.92
C PHE A 606 -16.23 23.84 -9.73
N VAL A 607 -16.48 24.31 -8.49
CA VAL A 607 -16.46 23.43 -7.30
C VAL A 607 -17.68 22.49 -7.23
N GLY A 608 -18.68 22.69 -8.08
CA GLY A 608 -19.74 21.74 -8.37
C GLY A 608 -20.56 21.34 -7.14
N GLU A 609 -20.75 20.03 -6.97
CA GLU A 609 -21.50 19.47 -5.84
C GLU A 609 -20.91 19.85 -4.48
N LEU A 610 -19.62 20.21 -4.39
CA LEU A 610 -19.01 20.69 -3.16
C LEU A 610 -19.59 22.05 -2.72
N TRP A 611 -19.98 22.92 -3.67
CA TRP A 611 -20.68 24.16 -3.33
C TRP A 611 -22.04 23.87 -2.69
N GLU A 612 -22.79 22.92 -3.26
CA GLU A 612 -24.11 22.53 -2.77
C GLU A 612 -24.03 21.76 -1.44
N ARG A 613 -23.00 20.91 -1.26
CA ARG A 613 -22.76 20.08 -0.08
C ARG A 613 -22.32 20.90 1.15
N TYR A 614 -21.36 21.82 1.01
CA TYR A 614 -20.84 22.63 2.13
C TYR A 614 -21.52 24.00 2.28
N GLY A 615 -22.20 24.47 1.23
CA GLY A 615 -23.00 25.69 1.24
C GLY A 615 -22.20 26.99 1.17
N GLU A 616 -22.91 28.09 0.90
CA GLU A 616 -22.33 29.40 0.60
C GLU A 616 -21.38 29.91 1.70
N ALA A 617 -21.66 29.65 2.98
CA ALA A 617 -20.84 30.17 4.07
C ALA A 617 -19.42 29.55 4.14
N ALA A 618 -19.25 28.29 3.72
CA ALA A 618 -17.95 27.63 3.70
C ALA A 618 -17.06 28.20 2.58
N TRP A 619 -17.65 28.41 1.40
CA TRP A 619 -16.92 28.87 0.21
C TRP A 619 -16.80 30.39 0.08
N MET A 620 -17.67 31.17 0.72
CA MET A 620 -17.56 32.64 0.82
C MET A 620 -16.56 33.11 1.87
N GLY A 621 -16.04 32.22 2.72
CA GLY A 621 -14.97 32.54 3.67
C GLY A 621 -13.62 32.80 2.97
N PRO A 622 -13.15 31.89 2.10
CA PRO A 622 -11.91 32.05 1.35
C PRO A 622 -12.05 32.87 0.05
N TRP A 623 -13.25 32.94 -0.54
CA TRP A 623 -13.52 33.79 -1.70
C TRP A 623 -13.39 35.27 -1.35
N ARG A 624 -12.30 35.89 -1.78
CA ARG A 624 -12.02 37.31 -1.51
C ARG A 624 -11.38 37.99 -2.71
N GLN A 625 -11.94 39.13 -3.12
CA GLN A 625 -11.29 39.99 -4.11
C GLN A 625 -10.01 40.58 -3.50
N VAL A 626 -8.85 40.23 -4.06
CA VAL A 626 -7.53 40.72 -3.63
C VAL A 626 -6.97 41.81 -4.55
N TYR A 627 -7.46 41.89 -5.80
CA TYR A 627 -7.10 42.94 -6.75
C TYR A 627 -8.27 43.33 -7.65
N ALA A 628 -8.39 44.62 -7.97
CA ALA A 628 -9.37 45.15 -8.91
C ALA A 628 -8.75 46.31 -9.71
N ARG A 629 -8.81 46.23 -11.03
CA ARG A 629 -8.18 47.20 -11.94
C ARG A 629 -9.18 48.26 -12.42
N PRO A 630 -8.92 49.56 -12.21
CA PRO A 630 -9.78 50.63 -12.70
C PRO A 630 -9.86 50.66 -14.24
N ALA A 631 -11.04 50.96 -14.77
CA ALA A 631 -11.29 51.11 -16.19
C ALA A 631 -10.34 52.15 -16.85
N GLY A 632 -9.62 51.72 -17.89
CA GLY A 632 -8.70 52.58 -18.64
C GLY A 632 -7.31 52.75 -18.02
N ALA A 633 -6.93 51.93 -17.02
CA ALA A 633 -5.53 51.76 -16.64
C ALA A 633 -4.69 51.22 -17.82
N THR A 634 -3.40 51.56 -17.86
CA THR A 634 -2.46 50.96 -18.83
C THR A 634 -2.05 49.58 -18.29
N PRO A 635 -2.31 48.48 -19.02
CA PRO A 635 -2.02 47.14 -18.52
C PRO A 635 -0.52 46.86 -18.47
N ASP A 636 -0.05 46.32 -17.34
CA ASP A 636 1.24 45.64 -17.19
C ASP A 636 1.06 44.42 -16.30
N ILE A 637 0.74 43.28 -16.92
CA ILE A 637 0.45 42.02 -16.24
C ILE A 637 1.51 41.62 -15.18
N MET A 638 2.80 41.80 -15.48
CA MET A 638 3.87 41.39 -14.56
C MET A 638 3.91 42.32 -13.35
N ALA A 639 3.87 43.64 -13.58
CA ALA A 639 3.87 44.62 -12.51
C ALA A 639 2.58 44.59 -11.67
N GLU A 640 1.44 44.28 -12.28
CA GLU A 640 0.13 44.18 -11.61
C GLU A 640 0.04 42.94 -10.72
N LEU A 641 0.43 41.76 -11.22
CA LEU A 641 0.42 40.52 -10.42
C LEU A 641 1.48 40.55 -9.31
N SER A 642 2.72 40.99 -9.59
CA SER A 642 3.77 41.12 -8.57
C SER A 642 3.49 42.19 -7.49
N ALA A 643 2.44 42.99 -7.63
CA ALA A 643 2.03 43.99 -6.64
C ALA A 643 0.97 43.50 -5.65
N ILE A 644 0.52 42.24 -5.77
CA ILE A 644 -0.43 41.61 -4.84
C ILE A 644 0.34 41.14 -3.59
N ASP A 645 0.19 41.89 -2.50
CA ASP A 645 0.87 41.70 -1.19
C ASP A 645 -0.05 41.08 -0.12
N ASP A 646 -1.08 40.36 -0.56
CA ASP A 646 -2.01 39.63 0.33
C ASP A 646 -1.49 38.22 0.57
N PHE A 647 -1.33 37.79 1.82
CA PHE A 647 -0.58 36.58 2.18
C PHE A 647 -1.08 35.33 1.45
N ASP A 648 -2.39 35.12 1.43
CA ASP A 648 -3.02 33.92 0.84
C ASP A 648 -2.87 33.90 -0.69
N ALA A 649 -2.95 35.08 -1.33
CA ALA A 649 -2.67 35.23 -2.77
C ALA A 649 -1.17 35.16 -3.10
N SER A 650 -0.30 35.60 -2.19
CA SER A 650 1.14 35.76 -2.41
C SER A 650 1.92 34.45 -2.49
N LEU A 651 1.29 33.34 -2.15
CA LEU A 651 1.80 31.98 -2.41
C LEU A 651 1.51 31.56 -3.87
N SER A 652 0.35 31.92 -4.40
CA SER A 652 -0.06 31.62 -5.77
C SER A 652 0.54 32.56 -6.83
N VAL A 653 0.77 33.83 -6.48
CA VAL A 653 1.31 34.85 -7.40
C VAL A 653 2.69 34.46 -7.96
N PRO A 654 3.68 34.03 -7.16
CA PRO A 654 4.96 33.52 -7.66
C PRO A 654 4.79 32.35 -8.63
N MET A 655 3.89 31.39 -8.36
CA MET A 655 3.67 30.24 -9.25
C MET A 655 3.04 30.65 -10.58
N ILE A 656 2.11 31.61 -10.60
CA ILE A 656 1.61 32.19 -11.85
C ILE A 656 2.74 32.94 -12.60
N LEU A 657 3.65 33.59 -11.89
CA LEU A 657 4.78 34.32 -12.48
C LEU A 657 5.92 33.39 -12.95
N GLU A 658 6.15 32.25 -12.30
CA GLU A 658 7.11 31.20 -12.70
C GLU A 658 6.56 30.32 -13.84
N ALA A 659 5.25 30.04 -13.87
CA ALA A 659 4.58 29.51 -15.07
C ALA A 659 4.67 30.49 -16.25
N VAL A 660 4.84 31.79 -15.98
CA VAL A 660 5.13 32.83 -16.98
C VAL A 660 6.64 32.93 -17.33
N ASP A 661 7.49 32.02 -16.83
CA ASP A 661 8.81 31.72 -17.41
C ASP A 661 8.78 30.57 -18.44
N GLU A 662 7.71 29.75 -18.51
CA GLU A 662 7.28 29.08 -19.76
C GLU A 662 6.59 30.11 -20.69
N ALA A 663 7.38 31.13 -21.04
CA ALA A 663 6.96 32.51 -21.04
C ALA A 663 6.07 33.01 -22.20
N GLU A 664 5.73 32.15 -23.15
CA GLU A 664 4.81 32.48 -24.24
C GLU A 664 3.39 31.96 -23.97
N GLN A 665 3.22 30.78 -23.38
CA GLN A 665 1.92 30.09 -23.37
C GLN A 665 1.03 30.57 -22.22
N ALA A 666 1.56 30.60 -20.98
CA ALA A 666 0.87 31.21 -19.84
C ALA A 666 0.69 32.73 -20.03
N ARG A 667 1.69 33.42 -20.60
CA ARG A 667 1.58 34.84 -20.95
C ARG A 667 0.46 35.08 -21.97
N ALA A 668 0.37 34.28 -23.04
CA ALA A 668 -0.70 34.42 -24.03
C ALA A 668 -2.09 34.20 -23.42
N ALA A 669 -2.21 33.24 -22.50
CA ALA A 669 -3.47 32.95 -21.81
C ALA A 669 -3.93 34.11 -20.91
N LEU A 670 -3.04 34.61 -20.04
CA LEU A 670 -3.37 35.73 -19.16
C LEU A 670 -3.53 37.06 -19.92
N ALA A 671 -2.76 37.29 -20.98
CA ALA A 671 -2.86 38.48 -21.83
C ALA A 671 -4.24 38.59 -22.52
N ALA A 672 -4.95 37.47 -22.75
CA ALA A 672 -6.32 37.49 -23.27
C ALA A 672 -7.32 38.20 -22.33
N VAL A 673 -6.99 38.35 -21.04
CA VAL A 673 -7.80 39.07 -20.05
C VAL A 673 -7.13 40.34 -19.54
N TYR A 674 -5.81 40.33 -19.33
CA TYR A 674 -5.08 41.51 -18.83
C TYR A 674 -4.75 42.53 -19.91
N ASP A 675 -4.41 42.11 -21.13
CA ASP A 675 -3.85 42.98 -22.17
C ASP A 675 -4.84 43.26 -23.33
N ASP A 676 -6.02 42.63 -23.34
CA ASP A 676 -7.06 42.93 -24.34
C ASP A 676 -7.51 44.40 -24.21
N PRO A 677 -7.28 45.26 -25.23
CA PRO A 677 -7.65 46.67 -25.19
C PRO A 677 -9.16 46.91 -25.16
N ALA A 678 -9.97 45.87 -25.36
CA ALA A 678 -11.42 45.93 -25.16
C ALA A 678 -11.83 45.67 -23.69
N MET A 679 -10.95 45.24 -22.79
CA MET A 679 -11.30 45.01 -21.38
C MET A 679 -11.50 46.32 -20.63
N ALA A 680 -12.72 46.50 -20.11
CA ALA A 680 -13.15 47.66 -19.34
C ALA A 680 -12.90 47.50 -17.83
N GLU A 681 -12.81 46.27 -17.34
CA GLU A 681 -12.72 45.93 -15.92
C GLU A 681 -12.03 44.57 -15.76
N VAL A 682 -11.17 44.43 -14.75
CA VAL A 682 -10.52 43.16 -14.37
C VAL A 682 -10.50 43.06 -12.85
N ALA A 683 -10.79 41.88 -12.32
CA ALA A 683 -10.77 41.54 -10.90
C ALA A 683 -10.06 40.20 -10.67
N VAL A 684 -9.44 40.03 -9.50
CA VAL A 684 -8.79 38.80 -9.07
C VAL A 684 -9.30 38.40 -7.68
N TYR A 685 -9.65 37.14 -7.54
CA TYR A 685 -10.18 36.53 -6.34
C TYR A 685 -9.24 35.40 -5.88
N THR A 686 -8.97 35.32 -4.58
CA THR A 686 -8.39 34.12 -3.96
C THR A 686 -9.42 33.01 -3.88
N LEU A 687 -8.95 31.78 -4.03
CA LEU A 687 -9.72 30.55 -3.88
C LEU A 687 -9.08 29.67 -2.80
N GLY A 688 -9.89 29.12 -1.92
CA GLY A 688 -9.40 28.29 -0.81
C GLY A 688 -8.61 29.06 0.24
N ASP A 689 -8.36 28.40 1.37
CA ASP A 689 -7.75 28.95 2.59
C ASP A 689 -6.42 28.26 2.97
N GLY A 690 -5.83 27.50 2.03
CA GLY A 690 -4.53 26.85 2.20
C GLY A 690 -4.55 25.45 2.81
N GLY A 691 -5.73 24.80 2.86
CA GLY A 691 -5.88 23.37 3.18
C GLY A 691 -5.58 22.46 1.99
N ALA A 692 -6.62 21.90 1.35
CA ALA A 692 -6.50 20.91 0.28
C ALA A 692 -6.67 21.46 -1.17
N MET A 693 -6.98 22.74 -1.33
CA MET A 693 -6.90 23.47 -2.61
C MET A 693 -6.68 24.95 -2.33
N SER A 694 -5.70 25.58 -2.98
CA SER A 694 -5.48 27.03 -2.94
C SER A 694 -5.34 27.59 -4.35
N GLY A 695 -5.64 28.87 -4.60
CA GLY A 695 -5.58 29.37 -5.97
C GLY A 695 -6.09 30.78 -6.23
N LEU A 696 -6.19 31.12 -7.51
CA LEU A 696 -6.60 32.44 -8.00
C LEU A 696 -7.58 32.32 -9.18
N LEU A 697 -8.68 33.07 -9.11
CA LEU A 697 -9.59 33.30 -10.23
C LEU A 697 -9.41 34.72 -10.77
N VAL A 698 -9.15 34.86 -12.06
CA VAL A 698 -9.12 36.14 -12.78
C VAL A 698 -10.41 36.30 -13.57
N ALA A 699 -11.15 37.38 -13.34
CA ALA A 699 -12.37 37.74 -14.06
C ALA A 699 -12.17 39.04 -14.84
N GLY A 700 -12.58 39.10 -16.11
CA GLY A 700 -12.50 40.31 -16.93
C GLY A 700 -13.78 40.59 -17.71
N ARG A 701 -14.16 41.86 -17.82
CA ARG A 701 -15.31 42.33 -18.60
C ARG A 701 -14.89 43.19 -19.77
N ARG A 702 -15.39 42.86 -20.96
CA ARG A 702 -15.16 43.59 -22.21
C ARG A 702 -16.13 44.76 -22.38
N THR A 703 -15.72 45.79 -23.11
CA THR A 703 -16.52 46.95 -23.52
C THR A 703 -17.74 46.57 -24.38
N THR A 704 -17.76 45.38 -24.96
CA THR A 704 -18.91 44.76 -25.64
C THR A 704 -19.98 44.24 -24.67
N GLY A 705 -19.61 43.92 -23.42
CA GLY A 705 -20.46 43.36 -22.37
C GLY A 705 -20.02 41.98 -21.87
N ASP A 706 -19.33 41.22 -22.73
CA ASP A 706 -18.91 39.83 -22.50
C ASP A 706 -17.93 39.68 -21.32
N ALA A 707 -17.94 38.52 -20.66
CA ALA A 707 -17.07 38.20 -19.54
C ALA A 707 -16.21 36.94 -19.80
N VAL A 708 -14.97 36.96 -19.30
CA VAL A 708 -13.99 35.86 -19.40
C VAL A 708 -13.48 35.56 -17.99
N PHE A 709 -13.34 34.28 -17.64
CA PHE A 709 -12.83 33.84 -16.34
C PHE A 709 -11.75 32.78 -16.50
N LEU A 710 -10.65 32.93 -15.76
CA LEU A 710 -9.52 31.99 -15.71
C LEU A 710 -9.36 31.50 -14.28
N VAL A 711 -9.29 30.19 -14.06
CA VAL A 711 -9.16 29.57 -12.74
C VAL A 711 -7.84 28.81 -12.67
N PHE A 712 -7.00 29.21 -11.70
CA PHE A 712 -5.77 28.52 -11.35
C PHE A 712 -5.96 27.91 -9.97
N LEU A 713 -5.75 26.60 -9.86
CA LEU A 713 -5.68 25.87 -8.60
C LEU A 713 -4.27 25.33 -8.41
N LEU A 714 -3.88 25.22 -7.14
CA LEU A 714 -2.65 24.68 -6.64
C LEU A 714 -3.01 23.53 -5.70
N ASP A 715 -2.31 22.43 -5.91
CA ASP A 715 -2.18 21.24 -5.06
C ASP A 715 -1.18 21.55 -3.93
#